data_AF-A0A0C3KKA4-F1
#
_entry.id   AF-A0A0C3KKA4-F1
#
_cell.length_a   1.000
_cell.length_b   1.000
_cell.length_c   1.000
_cell.angle_alpha   90.00
_cell.angle_beta   90.00
_cell.angle_gamma   90.00
#
_symmetry.space_group_name_H-M   'P 1'
#
loop_
_entity.id
_entity.type
_entity.pdbx_description
1 polymer ?
#
loop_
_entity_poly.entity_id
_entity_poly.type
_entity_poly.pdbx_seq_one_letter_code
_entity_poly.pdbx_strand_id
1 'polypeptide(L)'
;MDSTPEWPTVLDLVDRGPCNGFDGSMAGGIQLVEQWQETFHNPTGSTLGIMTSVQNIGAFLALPIAPMISDMLGRRKGIFVGGVVMLGGVALQCQSVNIAQFIVARGMIGFGLCISINAAPLLITELAYPTQRGPITAIYNTNWYVGSIVAAWTTFGTFRMEGSSWSWRIPSVLQALPSLLQVTLIWFCPESPRWLIAKGKDMEAKQVLGKYHGNGNIGHPLVDYEYNEIREAISMEQEVGQISWMALFSTAGNRRRMRIIVALAFFSQWSGNGLVSYYINLILEGVGVTETATKTLINGCLQIFNLVMAFTSALFVDRIGRRKLFLVSNAGMLLVFVGWTVASAVFQETGSKAAGSATIAMIFIFFALYDIAYTPLLIAYTIEILPFKIRAKGFAAMSFTVTLGLIFNQYVNPVALEKLGWKYYLIYVGWLAFELGFIWLYLLETKGRTLEQTAMLFDGEPESNGDMMSIRDEERRPSVTQSITRRLTFPTKLKAAPSSETMDKDNGSDDMEMKKSDWNKDANSGRDLETSPRVTSTPFPGSNTWTTHLFNPGLDLPLLFLFVIPGLSLSSNLFVCVRTSKGIFTFQKKEFNRRSLRAARGFKSPCLGEGALKHLTADTNFVEANYTLLVGPAGKRTWLFLCTIYRMSCPQAAKTPEVELVRTFLNRRTNQHKQRAIVESLGVMGISNREWSESSLITMGSVFTLQRQKRVAVVGGGPAGLAFLRVFKEFDLDWEVVLFEARDEIGGVWYLADDAQLDPGRSKLPASPIYNSLTTNLPVNIMAFHDYQFPPGTALFPQFPVVQQYLLDFAENFDLRKFIQFQSRVEEASWRDGAWNIRVAGQSEVQRFDHLVVANGHYNKPYEPDIPGLREWGAVRGREVMHSTWYREPSPYAGKRVLVVGGGPSGRDLSIEIAQVALETYHSVKGFERNDDPNPKQRPAPTRFDAKGDGKVIYTDGSIDEGIDVVILATGYELSVPFLSQLIAQPQPTTPDEFPPHLWNSGAHIYPLAQHILPISDDLPPSSLAFIGLPNHVVPFPLCEAQAAVAVRVFANPQTFKIEEEKDWVRARNKHLRDIARRAGGDQLRTVGRLWHRISGAAQFEYRDDLLRFAGIKKWLTDDWLTEMYEKKLVLREEWTDAARSGEGEDLVKDARTKDDWYRVLLKLLDRAERRRKAAEEHVEPAGTYAVYKL
;
A
#
# COMPACT_ATOMS: atom_id res chain seq x y z
N MET A 1 25.21 0.90 38.10
CA MET A 1 25.93 -0.09 37.27
C MET A 1 24.88 -1.03 36.71
N ASP A 2 24.53 -0.89 35.43
CA ASP A 2 23.69 -1.86 34.71
C ASP A 2 24.06 -1.79 33.21
N SER A 3 25.35 -1.93 32.93
CA SER A 3 25.88 -2.04 31.56
C SER A 3 25.66 -3.47 31.04
N THR A 4 24.41 -3.91 30.95
CA THR A 4 24.09 -5.09 30.13
C THR A 4 24.37 -4.75 28.67
N PRO A 5 25.13 -5.56 27.93
CA PRO A 5 25.43 -5.26 26.52
C PRO A 5 24.13 -5.12 25.73
N GLU A 6 24.06 -4.10 24.87
CA GLU A 6 22.86 -3.83 24.09
C GLU A 6 22.53 -5.03 23.21
N TRP A 7 21.27 -5.45 23.20
CA TRP A 7 20.86 -6.65 22.49
C TRP A 7 21.21 -6.65 20.99
N PRO A 8 21.30 -5.52 20.23
CA PRO A 8 21.75 -5.56 18.86
C PRO A 8 23.20 -6.05 18.76
N THR A 9 24.10 -5.58 19.65
CA THR A 9 25.49 -6.02 19.72
C THR A 9 25.60 -7.50 20.10
N VAL A 10 24.76 -7.95 21.04
CA VAL A 10 24.70 -9.38 21.40
C VAL A 10 24.18 -10.21 20.24
N LEU A 11 23.15 -9.74 19.51
CA LEU A 11 22.55 -10.47 18.39
C LEU A 11 23.50 -10.55 17.19
N ASP A 12 24.28 -9.49 16.92
CA ASP A 12 25.31 -9.43 15.87
C ASP A 12 26.49 -10.38 16.17
N LEU A 13 26.83 -10.57 17.45
CA LEU A 13 27.82 -11.55 17.94
C LEU A 13 27.28 -12.99 18.03
N VAL A 14 25.97 -13.16 18.24
CA VAL A 14 25.24 -14.46 18.25
C VAL A 14 24.86 -14.91 16.84
N ASP A 15 25.10 -14.07 15.84
CA ASP A 15 24.48 -14.19 14.53
C ASP A 15 24.90 -15.44 13.74
N ARG A 16 24.03 -15.84 12.81
CA ARG A 16 24.29 -16.87 11.80
C ARG A 16 25.48 -16.51 10.91
N GLY A 17 25.70 -15.23 10.60
CA GLY A 17 26.75 -14.77 9.67
C GLY A 17 28.12 -15.40 9.95
N PRO A 18 28.74 -15.15 11.12
CA PRO A 18 30.06 -15.68 11.46
C PRO A 18 30.12 -17.22 11.51
N CYS A 19 29.09 -17.90 12.04
CA CYS A 19 29.06 -19.37 12.07
C CYS A 19 29.08 -19.97 10.65
N ASN A 20 28.16 -19.52 9.78
CA ASN A 20 28.08 -19.97 8.38
C ASN A 20 29.32 -19.57 7.57
N GLY A 21 29.94 -18.45 7.92
CA GLY A 21 31.20 -17.94 7.35
C GLY A 21 32.38 -18.84 7.67
N PHE A 22 32.53 -19.17 8.95
CA PHE A 22 33.58 -20.05 9.42
C PHE A 22 33.42 -21.45 8.82
N ASP A 23 32.25 -22.09 8.98
CA ASP A 23 32.02 -23.45 8.52
C ASP A 23 32.25 -23.61 7.00
N GLY A 24 31.66 -22.70 6.21
CA GLY A 24 31.70 -22.76 4.75
C GLY A 24 33.10 -22.54 4.15
N SER A 25 33.91 -21.66 4.76
CA SER A 25 35.27 -21.34 4.28
C SER A 25 36.34 -22.25 4.87
N MET A 26 36.16 -22.75 6.10
CA MET A 26 37.06 -23.70 6.75
C MET A 26 37.25 -24.94 5.87
N ALA A 27 36.23 -25.38 5.13
CA ALA A 27 36.35 -26.49 4.18
C ALA A 27 37.40 -26.24 3.09
N GLY A 28 37.48 -25.03 2.51
CA GLY A 28 38.54 -24.65 1.58
C GLY A 28 39.88 -24.40 2.28
N GLY A 29 39.85 -23.89 3.52
CA GLY A 29 41.02 -23.66 4.36
C GLY A 29 41.77 -24.94 4.71
N ILE A 30 41.12 -25.94 5.31
CA ILE A 30 41.80 -27.18 5.75
C ILE A 30 42.33 -28.02 4.58
N GLN A 31 41.74 -27.89 3.38
CA GLN A 31 42.27 -28.52 2.15
C GLN A 31 43.67 -28.01 1.77
N LEU A 32 44.08 -26.83 2.25
CA LEU A 32 45.43 -26.28 2.05
C LEU A 32 46.46 -26.90 3.00
N VAL A 33 46.04 -27.63 4.04
CA VAL A 33 46.94 -28.19 5.06
C VAL A 33 47.34 -29.61 4.67
N GLU A 34 48.62 -29.82 4.37
CA GLU A 34 49.17 -31.11 3.91
C GLU A 34 48.83 -32.27 4.86
N GLN A 35 48.92 -32.06 6.17
CA GLN A 35 48.59 -33.10 7.16
C GLN A 35 47.11 -33.51 7.15
N TRP A 36 46.20 -32.66 6.67
CA TRP A 36 44.79 -33.04 6.46
C TRP A 36 44.66 -33.99 5.26
N GLN A 37 45.35 -33.67 4.17
CA GLN A 37 45.37 -34.50 2.96
C GLN A 37 45.95 -35.89 3.28
N GLU A 38 47.08 -35.96 3.98
CA GLU A 38 47.70 -37.21 4.45
C GLU A 38 46.75 -38.04 5.34
N THR A 39 46.09 -37.40 6.32
CA THR A 39 45.18 -38.08 7.27
C THR A 39 44.01 -38.76 6.56
N PHE A 40 43.53 -38.20 5.45
CA PHE A 40 42.40 -38.72 4.68
C PHE A 40 42.81 -39.39 3.35
N HIS A 41 44.09 -39.76 3.20
CA HIS A 41 44.65 -40.46 2.03
C HIS A 41 44.47 -39.71 0.69
N ASN A 42 44.71 -38.40 0.68
CA ASN A 42 44.64 -37.51 -0.48
C ASN A 42 43.31 -37.67 -1.27
N PRO A 43 42.16 -37.29 -0.68
CA PRO A 43 40.87 -37.46 -1.34
C PRO A 43 40.77 -36.60 -2.61
N THR A 44 40.68 -37.24 -3.77
CA THR A 44 40.47 -36.58 -5.08
C THR A 44 39.04 -36.76 -5.60
N GLY A 45 38.70 -36.02 -6.66
CA GLY A 45 37.47 -36.20 -7.44
C GLY A 45 36.18 -36.25 -6.61
N SER A 46 35.45 -37.36 -6.71
CA SER A 46 34.13 -37.55 -6.08
C SER A 46 34.20 -37.62 -4.55
N THR A 47 35.29 -38.13 -3.98
CA THR A 47 35.48 -38.22 -2.52
C THR A 47 35.63 -36.83 -1.91
N LEU A 48 36.42 -35.95 -2.55
CA LEU A 48 36.55 -34.55 -2.13
C LEU A 48 35.23 -33.78 -2.28
N GLY A 49 34.52 -34.04 -3.39
CA GLY A 49 33.21 -33.46 -3.66
C GLY A 49 32.19 -33.79 -2.58
N ILE A 50 32.06 -35.07 -2.19
CA ILE A 50 31.08 -35.49 -1.16
C ILE A 50 31.46 -35.03 0.26
N MET A 51 32.75 -34.99 0.60
CA MET A 51 33.22 -34.43 1.89
C MET A 51 32.92 -32.94 2.05
N THR A 52 32.79 -32.22 0.93
CA THR A 52 32.40 -30.80 0.92
C THR A 52 30.88 -30.64 0.87
N SER A 53 30.19 -31.36 -0.03
CA SER A 53 28.75 -31.19 -0.26
C SER A 53 27.86 -31.71 0.87
N VAL A 54 28.33 -32.67 1.68
CA VAL A 54 27.49 -33.29 2.74
C VAL A 54 27.01 -32.29 3.80
N GLN A 55 27.72 -31.18 4.03
CA GLN A 55 27.23 -30.11 4.89
C GLN A 55 25.93 -29.48 4.33
N ASN A 56 25.89 -29.20 3.03
CA ASN A 56 24.68 -28.68 2.39
C ASN A 56 23.58 -29.76 2.26
N ILE A 57 23.94 -31.04 2.15
CA ILE A 57 22.98 -32.16 2.23
C ILE A 57 22.36 -32.25 3.64
N GLY A 58 23.16 -32.10 4.70
CA GLY A 58 22.67 -32.02 6.08
C GLY A 58 21.73 -30.84 6.30
N ALA A 59 22.07 -29.68 5.74
CA ALA A 59 21.20 -28.50 5.75
C ALA A 59 19.88 -28.74 4.99
N PHE A 60 19.94 -29.38 3.82
CA PHE A 60 18.76 -29.74 3.03
C PHE A 60 17.78 -30.64 3.81
N LEU A 61 18.28 -31.63 4.54
CA LEU A 61 17.47 -32.53 5.38
C LEU A 61 16.83 -31.81 6.57
N ALA A 62 17.43 -30.72 7.05
CA ALA A 62 16.87 -29.90 8.12
C ALA A 62 15.80 -28.90 7.65
N LEU A 63 15.71 -28.57 6.35
CA LEU A 63 14.77 -27.55 5.83
C LEU A 63 13.29 -27.77 6.22
N PRO A 64 12.73 -29.00 6.27
CA PRO A 64 11.34 -29.21 6.71
C PRO A 64 11.17 -29.09 8.24
N ILE A 65 12.24 -29.36 9.00
CA ILE A 65 12.22 -29.48 10.46
C ILE A 65 12.48 -28.12 11.12
N ALA A 66 13.36 -27.30 10.55
CA ALA A 66 13.77 -26.01 11.10
C ALA A 66 12.59 -25.02 11.34
N PRO A 67 11.60 -24.88 10.42
CA PRO A 67 10.41 -24.06 10.69
C PRO A 67 9.54 -24.63 11.82
N MET A 68 9.35 -25.95 11.86
CA MET A 68 8.56 -26.60 12.93
C MET A 68 9.17 -26.36 14.32
N ILE A 69 10.49 -26.46 14.44
CA ILE A 69 11.22 -26.14 15.68
C ILE A 69 11.03 -24.66 16.04
N SER A 70 11.20 -23.75 15.07
CA SER A 70 11.13 -22.30 15.28
C SER A 70 9.74 -21.80 15.68
N ASP A 71 8.68 -22.42 15.16
CA ASP A 71 7.29 -22.08 15.51
C ASP A 71 6.80 -22.80 16.77
N MET A 72 7.30 -24.00 17.07
CA MET A 72 6.92 -24.74 18.28
C MET A 72 7.65 -24.23 19.53
N LEU A 73 8.97 -24.07 19.48
CA LEU A 73 9.81 -23.77 20.65
C LEU A 73 10.14 -22.27 20.82
N GLY A 74 10.00 -21.47 19.77
CA GLY A 74 10.46 -20.08 19.72
C GLY A 74 11.78 -19.94 18.99
N ARG A 75 12.08 -18.72 18.51
CA ARG A 75 13.22 -18.45 17.63
C ARG A 75 14.52 -18.49 18.43
N ARG A 76 14.51 -17.97 19.65
CA ARG A 76 15.64 -18.05 20.59
C ARG A 76 16.02 -19.51 20.90
N LYS A 77 15.03 -20.38 21.15
CA LYS A 77 15.27 -21.81 21.40
C LYS A 77 15.68 -22.57 20.13
N GLY A 78 15.18 -22.19 18.96
CA GLY A 78 15.63 -22.74 17.68
C GLY A 78 17.13 -22.56 17.47
N ILE A 79 17.65 -21.34 17.70
CA ILE A 79 19.08 -21.02 17.61
C ILE A 79 19.89 -21.84 18.62
N PHE A 80 19.43 -21.98 19.86
CA PHE A 80 20.07 -22.81 20.87
C PHE A 80 20.15 -24.30 20.45
N VAL A 81 19.06 -24.87 19.93
CA VAL A 81 19.03 -26.26 19.45
C VAL A 81 19.99 -26.46 18.26
N GLY A 82 20.00 -25.52 17.30
CA GLY A 82 20.93 -25.54 16.17
C GLY A 82 22.39 -25.54 16.62
N GLY A 83 22.76 -24.60 17.50
CA GLY A 83 24.11 -24.48 18.05
C GLY A 83 24.56 -25.71 18.86
N VAL A 84 23.68 -26.34 19.64
CA VAL A 84 24.01 -27.59 20.37
C VAL A 84 24.28 -28.75 19.39
N VAL A 85 23.50 -28.89 18.33
CA VAL A 85 23.74 -29.91 17.29
C VAL A 85 25.05 -29.64 16.53
N MET A 86 25.35 -28.36 16.24
CA MET A 86 26.63 -27.97 15.66
C MET A 86 27.82 -28.32 16.56
N LEU A 87 27.76 -28.01 17.87
CA LEU A 87 28.81 -28.38 18.83
C LEU A 87 29.05 -29.90 18.88
N GLY A 88 27.99 -30.71 18.83
CA GLY A 88 28.10 -32.17 18.74
C GLY A 88 28.79 -32.64 17.45
N GLY A 89 28.45 -32.01 16.32
CA GLY A 89 29.11 -32.26 15.03
C GLY A 89 30.58 -31.84 15.02
N VAL A 90 30.92 -30.68 15.61
CA VAL A 90 32.32 -30.21 15.75
C VAL A 90 33.14 -31.16 16.62
N ALA A 91 32.60 -31.62 17.76
CA ALA A 91 33.27 -32.61 18.60
C ALA A 91 33.59 -33.90 17.83
N LEU A 92 32.64 -34.38 17.01
CA LEU A 92 32.83 -35.55 16.15
C LEU A 92 33.85 -35.29 15.02
N GLN A 93 33.89 -34.07 14.45
CA GLN A 93 34.85 -33.68 13.40
C GLN A 93 36.28 -33.66 13.96
N CYS A 94 36.49 -33.08 15.15
CA CYS A 94 37.80 -33.00 15.79
C CYS A 94 38.39 -34.37 16.16
N GLN A 95 37.52 -35.34 16.45
CA GLN A 95 37.89 -36.74 16.75
C GLN A 95 37.93 -37.65 15.51
N SER A 96 37.71 -37.11 14.31
CA SER A 96 37.63 -37.95 13.10
C SER A 96 38.98 -38.59 12.77
N VAL A 97 38.94 -39.91 12.55
CA VAL A 97 40.06 -40.73 12.06
C VAL A 97 39.77 -41.37 10.71
N ASN A 98 38.50 -41.45 10.32
CA ASN A 98 38.04 -42.07 9.08
C ASN A 98 37.19 -41.07 8.27
N ILE A 99 37.25 -41.15 6.93
CA ILE A 99 36.46 -40.31 6.01
C ILE A 99 34.96 -40.36 6.34
N ALA A 100 34.41 -41.55 6.61
CA ALA A 100 32.99 -41.71 6.95
C ALA A 100 32.57 -40.93 8.22
N GLN A 101 33.43 -40.90 9.25
CA GLN A 101 33.18 -40.16 10.49
C GLN A 101 33.20 -38.64 10.24
N PHE A 102 34.12 -38.17 9.39
CA PHE A 102 34.20 -36.77 8.96
C PHE A 102 32.96 -36.35 8.14
N ILE A 103 32.47 -37.22 7.26
CA ILE A 103 31.24 -37.01 6.47
C ILE A 103 30.01 -36.87 7.38
N VAL A 104 29.85 -37.77 8.38
CA VAL A 104 28.74 -37.70 9.35
C VAL A 104 28.82 -36.41 10.18
N ALA A 105 30.02 -36.05 10.66
CA ALA A 105 30.24 -34.81 11.42
C ALA A 105 29.84 -33.56 10.63
N ARG A 106 30.29 -33.46 9.36
CA ARG A 106 29.90 -32.38 8.43
C ARG A 106 28.40 -32.32 8.17
N GLY A 107 27.75 -33.48 8.03
CA GLY A 107 26.30 -33.57 7.90
C GLY A 107 25.55 -33.05 9.14
N MET A 108 26.01 -33.40 10.34
CA MET A 108 25.45 -32.89 11.60
C MET A 108 25.64 -31.38 11.76
N ILE A 109 26.83 -30.85 11.44
CA ILE A 109 27.11 -29.41 11.43
C ILE A 109 26.12 -28.70 10.50
N GLY A 110 25.97 -29.19 9.26
CA GLY A 110 25.02 -28.64 8.28
C GLY A 110 23.56 -28.67 8.74
N PHE A 111 23.14 -29.75 9.42
CA PHE A 111 21.79 -29.89 9.97
C PHE A 111 21.52 -28.86 11.08
N GLY A 112 22.42 -28.74 12.06
CA GLY A 112 22.30 -27.76 13.14
C GLY A 112 22.37 -26.32 12.62
N LEU A 113 23.28 -26.05 11.68
CA LEU A 113 23.44 -24.77 11.00
C LEU A 113 22.14 -24.34 10.32
N CYS A 114 21.45 -25.24 9.61
CA CYS A 114 20.17 -24.92 8.97
C CYS A 114 19.06 -24.51 9.96
N ILE A 115 19.05 -25.08 11.18
CA ILE A 115 18.09 -24.70 12.22
C ILE A 115 18.37 -23.27 12.71
N SER A 116 19.63 -22.96 13.04
CA SER A 116 20.05 -21.59 13.39
C SER A 116 19.80 -20.59 12.25
N ILE A 117 20.07 -20.99 11.00
CA ILE A 117 19.83 -20.24 9.76
C ILE A 117 18.37 -19.78 9.62
N ASN A 118 17.40 -20.61 10.00
CA ASN A 118 15.98 -20.31 9.83
C ASN A 118 15.49 -19.34 10.93
N ALA A 119 15.95 -19.53 12.17
CA ALA A 119 15.47 -18.79 13.32
C ALA A 119 16.13 -17.41 13.50
N ALA A 120 17.43 -17.28 13.22
CA ALA A 120 18.19 -16.02 13.42
C ALA A 120 17.61 -14.80 12.66
N PRO A 121 17.39 -14.83 11.32
CA PRO A 121 16.95 -13.63 10.59
C PRO A 121 15.51 -13.23 10.95
N LEU A 122 14.68 -14.20 11.34
CA LEU A 122 13.34 -13.93 11.88
C LEU A 122 13.44 -13.21 13.23
N LEU A 123 14.30 -13.69 14.14
CA LEU A 123 14.53 -13.02 15.43
C LEU A 123 15.06 -11.59 15.25
N ILE A 124 16.03 -11.38 14.34
CA ILE A 124 16.56 -10.04 14.03
C ILE A 124 15.44 -9.11 13.53
N THR A 125 14.68 -9.55 12.53
CA THR A 125 13.65 -8.69 11.90
C THR A 125 12.42 -8.45 12.78
N GLU A 126 12.10 -9.37 13.68
CA GLU A 126 10.99 -9.25 14.64
C GLU A 126 11.36 -8.44 15.89
N LEU A 127 12.66 -8.32 16.23
CA LEU A 127 13.16 -7.47 17.32
C LEU A 127 13.61 -6.08 16.86
N ALA A 128 14.02 -5.91 15.59
CA ALA A 128 14.52 -4.63 15.11
C ALA A 128 13.41 -3.58 14.98
N TYR A 129 13.75 -2.35 15.40
CA TYR A 129 12.88 -1.18 15.28
C TYR A 129 12.55 -0.89 13.79
N PRO A 130 11.30 -0.52 13.44
CA PRO A 130 10.84 -0.50 12.04
C PRO A 130 11.75 0.25 11.04
N THR A 131 12.34 1.39 11.42
CA THR A 131 13.23 2.17 10.54
C THR A 131 14.63 1.57 10.38
N GLN A 132 15.07 0.71 11.31
CA GLN A 132 16.42 0.11 11.35
C GLN A 132 16.45 -1.31 10.76
N ARG A 133 15.28 -1.97 10.57
CA ARG A 133 15.15 -3.33 10.04
C ARG A 133 15.96 -3.58 8.76
N GLY A 134 15.92 -2.66 7.80
CA GLY A 134 16.64 -2.79 6.52
C GLY A 134 18.16 -2.88 6.69
N PRO A 135 18.81 -1.83 7.24
CA PRO A 135 20.26 -1.84 7.50
C PRO A 135 20.75 -3.02 8.35
N ILE A 136 20.05 -3.37 9.44
CA ILE A 136 20.45 -4.48 10.31
C ILE A 136 20.40 -5.81 9.54
N THR A 137 19.39 -6.03 8.71
CA THR A 137 19.26 -7.24 7.87
C THR A 137 20.32 -7.30 6.75
N ALA A 138 20.88 -6.17 6.32
CA ALA A 138 21.98 -6.13 5.35
C ALA A 138 23.35 -6.45 6.00
N ILE A 139 23.59 -5.94 7.21
CA ILE A 139 24.79 -6.23 8.01
C ILE A 139 24.87 -7.73 8.31
N TYR A 140 23.77 -8.34 8.75
CA TYR A 140 23.59 -9.78 8.96
C TYR A 140 24.20 -10.66 7.85
N ASN A 141 23.95 -10.35 6.57
CA ASN A 141 24.48 -11.18 5.48
C ASN A 141 25.96 -10.90 5.19
N THR A 142 26.45 -9.71 5.52
CA THR A 142 27.84 -9.27 5.31
C THR A 142 28.77 -9.84 6.39
N ASN A 143 28.23 -10.12 7.60
CA ASN A 143 28.93 -10.80 8.70
C ASN A 143 29.42 -12.22 8.35
N TRP A 144 28.99 -12.80 7.22
CA TRP A 144 29.57 -14.04 6.68
C TRP A 144 31.08 -13.94 6.47
N TYR A 145 31.57 -12.81 5.94
CA TYR A 145 33.00 -12.64 5.72
C TYR A 145 33.81 -12.53 7.01
N VAL A 146 33.22 -12.07 8.12
CA VAL A 146 33.89 -12.03 9.43
C VAL A 146 34.26 -13.45 9.89
N GLY A 147 33.33 -14.40 9.81
CA GLY A 147 33.60 -15.80 10.10
C GLY A 147 34.64 -16.42 9.17
N SER A 148 34.57 -16.05 7.88
CA SER A 148 35.51 -16.53 6.86
C SER A 148 36.95 -16.05 7.08
N ILE A 149 37.13 -14.79 7.51
CA ILE A 149 38.43 -14.24 7.90
C ILE A 149 39.01 -15.04 9.08
N VAL A 150 38.23 -15.28 10.14
CA VAL A 150 38.73 -16.03 11.32
C VAL A 150 39.17 -17.44 10.91
N ALA A 151 38.39 -18.15 10.08
CA ALA A 151 38.76 -19.46 9.56
C ALA A 151 40.06 -19.41 8.72
N ALA A 152 40.14 -18.51 7.73
CA ALA A 152 41.29 -18.41 6.83
C ALA A 152 42.60 -18.05 7.56
N TRP A 153 42.55 -17.09 8.50
CA TRP A 153 43.71 -16.68 9.30
C TRP A 153 44.08 -17.71 10.37
N THR A 154 43.12 -18.48 10.89
CA THR A 154 43.43 -19.63 11.75
C THR A 154 44.22 -20.69 10.97
N THR A 155 43.80 -21.05 9.76
CA THR A 155 44.56 -21.95 8.87
C THR A 155 45.96 -21.38 8.56
N PHE A 156 46.08 -20.07 8.34
CA PHE A 156 47.38 -19.40 8.16
C PHE A 156 48.28 -19.48 9.41
N GLY A 157 47.70 -19.56 10.62
CA GLY A 157 48.44 -19.82 11.85
C GLY A 157 48.90 -21.27 11.95
N THR A 158 48.02 -22.23 11.62
CA THR A 158 48.23 -23.65 11.95
C THR A 158 48.96 -24.47 10.89
N PHE A 159 49.08 -24.00 9.63
CA PHE A 159 49.86 -24.73 8.61
C PHE A 159 51.34 -24.88 8.97
N ARG A 160 51.87 -24.00 9.82
CA ARG A 160 53.28 -24.01 10.29
C ARG A 160 53.60 -25.11 11.30
N MET A 161 52.58 -25.86 11.74
CA MET A 161 52.75 -26.97 12.68
C MET A 161 53.06 -28.25 11.90
N GLU A 162 54.32 -28.38 11.48
CA GLU A 162 54.79 -29.54 10.70
C GLU A 162 54.66 -30.86 11.50
N GLY A 163 54.23 -31.93 10.82
CA GLY A 163 54.19 -33.29 11.38
C GLY A 163 53.10 -33.58 12.43
N SER A 164 52.19 -32.64 12.72
CA SER A 164 51.15 -32.82 13.75
C SER A 164 49.73 -32.86 13.16
N SER A 165 48.90 -33.82 13.60
CA SER A 165 47.47 -33.84 13.23
C SER A 165 46.68 -32.66 13.83
N TRP A 166 47.28 -31.91 14.76
CA TRP A 166 46.67 -30.71 15.32
C TRP A 166 46.54 -29.56 14.31
N SER A 167 47.29 -29.56 13.21
CA SER A 167 47.32 -28.47 12.21
C SER A 167 45.97 -28.24 11.51
N TRP A 168 45.16 -29.29 11.36
CA TRP A 168 43.78 -29.21 10.85
C TRP A 168 42.71 -29.39 11.94
N ARG A 169 43.06 -30.00 13.07
CA ARG A 169 42.16 -30.12 14.23
C ARG A 169 42.00 -28.81 14.98
N ILE A 170 43.01 -27.96 15.10
CA ILE A 170 42.88 -26.64 15.76
C ILE A 170 41.86 -25.73 15.04
N PRO A 171 41.88 -25.57 13.70
CA PRO A 171 40.79 -24.89 12.98
C PRO A 171 39.42 -25.54 13.23
N SER A 172 39.36 -26.88 13.26
CA SER A 172 38.12 -27.60 13.56
C SER A 172 37.63 -27.37 15.01
N VAL A 173 38.51 -27.25 16.00
CA VAL A 173 38.14 -26.94 17.39
C VAL A 173 37.67 -25.49 17.50
N LEU A 174 38.31 -24.56 16.79
CA LEU A 174 37.91 -23.15 16.78
C LEU A 174 36.54 -22.92 16.10
N GLN A 175 36.07 -23.86 15.28
CA GLN A 175 34.68 -23.92 14.80
C GLN A 175 33.66 -24.00 15.95
N ALA A 176 34.05 -24.55 17.11
CA ALA A 176 33.19 -24.56 18.30
C ALA A 176 33.02 -23.16 18.90
N LEU A 177 33.93 -22.21 18.68
CA LEU A 177 33.89 -20.89 19.33
C LEU A 177 32.67 -20.06 18.89
N PRO A 178 32.37 -19.85 17.58
CA PRO A 178 31.13 -19.20 17.16
C PRO A 178 29.87 -19.92 17.67
N SER A 179 29.85 -21.26 17.63
CA SER A 179 28.72 -22.07 18.10
C SER A 179 28.52 -21.97 19.63
N LEU A 180 29.61 -21.89 20.40
CA LEU A 180 29.58 -21.75 21.86
C LEU A 180 29.16 -20.34 22.27
N LEU A 181 29.65 -19.30 21.57
CA LEU A 181 29.18 -17.93 21.73
C LEU A 181 27.68 -17.85 21.42
N GLN A 182 27.22 -18.44 20.32
CA GLN A 182 25.80 -18.53 19.99
C GLN A 182 24.99 -19.23 21.10
N VAL A 183 25.41 -20.40 21.58
CA VAL A 183 24.69 -21.17 22.63
C VAL A 183 24.67 -20.48 24.00
N THR A 184 25.69 -19.68 24.33
CA THR A 184 25.79 -18.98 25.62
C THR A 184 25.11 -17.61 25.58
N LEU A 185 25.40 -16.79 24.57
CA LEU A 185 24.92 -15.41 24.49
C LEU A 185 23.44 -15.31 24.07
N ILE A 186 22.88 -16.32 23.37
CA ILE A 186 21.45 -16.33 22.97
C ILE A 186 20.47 -16.20 24.14
N TRP A 187 20.88 -16.55 25.36
CA TRP A 187 20.04 -16.42 26.56
C TRP A 187 19.88 -14.99 27.06
N PHE A 188 20.81 -14.08 26.72
CA PHE A 188 20.69 -12.65 26.99
C PHE A 188 19.76 -11.95 25.98
N CYS A 189 19.53 -12.56 24.82
CA CYS A 189 18.56 -12.06 23.85
C CYS A 189 17.11 -12.32 24.32
N PRO A 190 16.18 -11.38 24.05
CA PRO A 190 14.75 -11.62 24.23
C PRO A 190 14.23 -12.65 23.20
N GLU A 191 13.05 -13.21 23.46
CA GLU A 191 12.30 -13.96 22.46
C GLU A 191 11.47 -12.99 21.59
N SER A 192 11.14 -13.40 20.37
CA SER A 192 10.35 -12.59 19.43
C SER A 192 8.98 -12.16 20.00
N PRO A 193 8.63 -10.85 20.00
CA PRO A 193 7.30 -10.37 20.34
C PRO A 193 6.20 -11.00 19.49
N ARG A 194 6.47 -11.23 18.20
CA ARG A 194 5.51 -11.86 17.28
C ARG A 194 5.25 -13.31 17.62
N TRP A 195 6.28 -14.07 18.03
CA TRP A 195 6.10 -15.44 18.51
C TRP A 195 5.35 -15.47 19.85
N LEU A 196 5.66 -14.57 20.77
CA LEU A 196 4.99 -14.46 22.06
C LEU A 196 3.48 -14.20 21.91
N ILE A 197 3.09 -13.23 21.06
CA ILE A 197 1.67 -12.96 20.75
C ILE A 197 1.01 -14.18 20.07
N ALA A 198 1.69 -14.85 19.13
CA ALA A 198 1.18 -16.05 18.47
C ALA A 198 0.98 -17.24 19.43
N LYS A 199 1.61 -17.23 20.61
CA LYS A 199 1.41 -18.21 21.70
C LYS A 199 0.50 -17.70 22.84
N GLY A 200 -0.13 -16.52 22.69
CA GLY A 200 -0.98 -15.92 23.72
C GLY A 200 -0.22 -15.34 24.92
N LYS A 201 1.10 -15.13 24.82
CA LYS A 201 1.96 -14.54 25.85
C LYS A 201 2.02 -13.01 25.72
N ASP A 202 0.85 -12.38 25.70
CA ASP A 202 0.67 -10.95 25.41
C ASP A 202 1.48 -10.02 26.32
N MET A 203 1.49 -10.30 27.63
CA MET A 203 2.22 -9.48 28.61
C MET A 203 3.75 -9.56 28.44
N GLU A 204 4.28 -10.75 28.12
CA GLU A 204 5.72 -10.91 27.82
C GLU A 204 6.08 -10.14 26.54
N ALA A 205 5.23 -10.17 25.52
CA ALA A 205 5.45 -9.40 24.29
C ALA A 205 5.46 -7.88 24.54
N LYS A 206 4.50 -7.36 25.31
CA LYS A 206 4.47 -5.94 25.71
C LYS A 206 5.67 -5.54 26.57
N GLN A 207 6.20 -6.43 27.42
CA GLN A 207 7.42 -6.18 28.19
C GLN A 207 8.66 -6.08 27.28
N VAL A 208 8.80 -6.95 26.29
CA VAL A 208 9.91 -6.89 25.31
C VAL A 208 9.83 -5.61 24.48
N LEU A 209 8.67 -5.29 23.91
CA LEU A 209 8.45 -4.05 23.15
C LEU A 209 8.63 -2.80 24.04
N GLY A 210 8.11 -2.82 25.26
CA GLY A 210 8.29 -1.75 26.25
C GLY A 210 9.74 -1.48 26.59
N LYS A 211 10.54 -2.54 26.79
CA LYS A 211 11.97 -2.40 27.09
C LYS A 211 12.77 -1.83 25.92
N TYR A 212 12.55 -2.33 24.70
CA TYR A 212 13.45 -2.03 23.57
C TYR A 212 12.94 -0.96 22.60
N HIS A 213 11.63 -0.76 22.47
CA HIS A 213 11.02 0.28 21.63
C HIS A 213 10.33 1.39 22.44
N GLY A 214 9.87 1.07 23.67
CA GLY A 214 9.28 2.02 24.63
C GLY A 214 10.27 2.68 25.59
N ASN A 215 11.58 2.48 25.41
CA ASN A 215 12.66 2.96 26.30
C ASN A 215 12.44 2.62 27.79
N GLY A 216 11.94 1.40 28.06
CA GLY A 216 11.58 0.92 29.40
C GLY A 216 10.12 1.12 29.80
N ASN A 217 9.35 1.96 29.09
CA ASN A 217 7.95 2.23 29.41
C ASN A 217 6.99 1.32 28.61
N ILE A 218 6.34 0.39 29.31
CA ILE A 218 5.36 -0.55 28.74
C ILE A 218 4.08 0.17 28.27
N GLY A 219 3.70 1.28 28.92
CA GLY A 219 2.53 2.09 28.55
C GLY A 219 2.83 3.18 27.51
N HIS A 220 3.98 3.13 26.83
CA HIS A 220 4.29 4.08 25.78
C HIS A 220 3.37 3.84 24.56
N PRO A 221 2.69 4.86 23.98
CA PRO A 221 1.70 4.64 22.92
C PRO A 221 2.20 3.92 21.67
N LEU A 222 3.52 3.97 21.39
CA LEU A 222 4.14 3.19 20.31
C LEU A 222 4.11 1.68 20.58
N VAL A 223 4.28 1.27 21.84
CA VAL A 223 4.30 -0.14 22.26
C VAL A 223 2.92 -0.77 22.10
N ASP A 224 1.88 -0.04 22.51
CA ASP A 224 0.49 -0.47 22.28
C ASP A 224 0.12 -0.49 20.79
N TYR A 225 0.60 0.49 20.00
CA TYR A 225 0.42 0.50 18.55
C TYR A 225 1.06 -0.71 17.87
N GLU A 226 2.34 -0.98 18.12
CA GLU A 226 3.06 -2.12 17.54
C GLU A 226 2.51 -3.47 18.02
N TYR A 227 2.16 -3.58 19.30
CA TYR A 227 1.50 -4.76 19.86
C TYR A 227 0.18 -5.05 19.14
N ASN A 228 -0.65 -4.02 18.92
CA ASN A 228 -1.92 -4.16 18.21
C ASN A 228 -1.69 -4.49 16.72
N GLU A 229 -0.72 -3.86 16.04
CA GLU A 229 -0.40 -4.19 14.64
C GLU A 229 0.02 -5.66 14.49
N ILE A 230 0.90 -6.15 15.38
CA ILE A 230 1.36 -7.56 15.33
C ILE A 230 0.20 -8.51 15.62
N ARG A 231 -0.67 -8.18 16.58
CA ARG A 231 -1.86 -8.98 16.93
C ARG A 231 -2.86 -9.05 15.77
N GLU A 232 -3.14 -7.93 15.11
CA GLU A 232 -4.00 -7.87 13.93
C GLU A 232 -3.40 -8.62 12.74
N ALA A 233 -2.07 -8.53 12.54
CA ALA A 233 -1.38 -9.28 11.49
C ALA A 233 -1.52 -10.80 11.71
N ILE A 234 -1.34 -11.28 12.94
CA ILE A 234 -1.50 -12.70 13.29
C ILE A 234 -2.97 -13.14 13.14
N SER A 235 -3.96 -12.33 13.56
CA SER A 235 -5.36 -12.70 13.38
C SER A 235 -5.76 -12.76 11.90
N MET A 236 -5.28 -11.83 11.07
CA MET A 236 -5.50 -11.90 9.61
C MET A 236 -4.82 -13.12 8.98
N GLU A 237 -3.63 -13.52 9.44
CA GLU A 237 -2.96 -14.74 8.98
C GLU A 237 -3.72 -16.02 9.39
N GLN A 238 -4.38 -16.02 10.55
CA GLN A 238 -5.27 -17.10 10.99
C GLN A 238 -6.59 -17.14 10.20
N GLU A 239 -7.22 -15.98 9.93
CA GLU A 239 -8.47 -15.86 9.15
C GLU A 239 -8.30 -16.26 7.68
N VAL A 240 -7.14 -15.99 7.06
CA VAL A 240 -6.85 -16.32 5.65
C VAL A 240 -6.49 -17.80 5.44
N GLY A 241 -6.02 -18.49 6.49
CA GLY A 241 -5.66 -19.90 6.45
C GLY A 241 -4.34 -20.23 5.72
N GLN A 242 -3.97 -21.52 5.73
CA GLN A 242 -2.74 -22.03 5.13
C GLN A 242 -2.77 -21.93 3.59
N ILE A 243 -2.17 -20.88 3.04
CA ILE A 243 -2.00 -20.69 1.58
C ILE A 243 -1.20 -21.87 1.00
N SER A 244 -1.74 -22.59 0.01
CA SER A 244 -1.07 -23.74 -0.63
C SER A 244 0.26 -23.34 -1.30
N TRP A 245 1.25 -24.24 -1.30
CA TRP A 245 2.52 -24.04 -2.03
C TRP A 245 2.31 -23.79 -3.54
N MET A 246 1.23 -24.34 -4.12
CA MET A 246 0.85 -24.08 -5.52
C MET A 246 0.51 -22.60 -5.80
N ALA A 247 0.25 -21.78 -4.78
CA ALA A 247 0.04 -20.34 -4.95
C ALA A 247 1.27 -19.60 -5.50
N LEU A 248 2.49 -20.17 -5.34
CA LEU A 248 3.71 -19.64 -5.95
C LEU A 248 3.70 -19.73 -7.49
N PHE A 249 2.89 -20.62 -8.07
CA PHE A 249 2.83 -20.86 -9.51
C PHE A 249 1.45 -20.57 -10.13
N SER A 250 0.45 -20.23 -9.32
CA SER A 250 -0.95 -20.06 -9.75
C SER A 250 -1.18 -18.90 -10.71
N THR A 251 -0.66 -17.70 -10.42
CA THR A 251 -0.84 -16.49 -11.26
C THR A 251 0.32 -16.27 -12.23
N ALA A 252 0.07 -15.56 -13.34
CA ALA A 252 1.09 -15.25 -14.33
C ALA A 252 2.24 -14.41 -13.75
N GLY A 253 1.95 -13.42 -12.90
CA GLY A 253 2.97 -12.63 -12.22
C GLY A 253 3.72 -13.40 -11.14
N ASN A 254 3.06 -14.31 -10.40
CA ASN A 254 3.76 -15.21 -9.47
C ASN A 254 4.74 -16.13 -10.22
N ARG A 255 4.36 -16.68 -11.37
CA ARG A 255 5.29 -17.44 -12.24
C ARG A 255 6.47 -16.59 -12.73
N ARG A 256 6.25 -15.32 -13.09
CA ARG A 256 7.34 -14.39 -13.47
C ARG A 256 8.29 -14.12 -12.31
N ARG A 257 7.78 -13.86 -11.10
CA ARG A 257 8.58 -13.70 -9.87
C ARG A 257 9.39 -14.96 -9.58
N MET A 258 8.74 -16.12 -9.50
CA MET A 258 9.40 -17.39 -9.18
C MET A 258 10.49 -17.76 -10.19
N ARG A 259 10.31 -17.46 -11.48
CA ARG A 259 11.36 -17.63 -12.50
C ARG A 259 12.63 -16.85 -12.15
N ILE A 260 12.50 -15.59 -11.74
CA ILE A 260 13.64 -14.73 -11.39
C ILE A 260 14.26 -15.17 -10.06
N ILE A 261 13.44 -15.54 -9.07
CA ILE A 261 13.92 -16.00 -7.76
C ILE A 261 14.76 -17.27 -7.90
N VAL A 262 14.26 -18.28 -8.62
CA VAL A 262 14.97 -19.54 -8.88
C VAL A 262 16.22 -19.31 -9.71
N ALA A 263 16.17 -18.42 -10.73
CA ALA A 263 17.34 -18.07 -11.53
C ALA A 263 18.43 -17.38 -10.69
N LEU A 264 18.11 -16.32 -9.94
CA LEU A 264 19.07 -15.61 -9.09
C LEU A 264 19.64 -16.50 -7.98
N ALA A 265 18.83 -17.41 -7.43
CA ALA A 265 19.29 -18.41 -6.47
C ALA A 265 20.37 -19.32 -7.09
N PHE A 266 20.13 -19.86 -8.29
CA PHE A 266 21.15 -20.63 -9.02
C PHE A 266 22.37 -19.80 -9.37
N PHE A 267 22.18 -18.61 -9.95
CA PHE A 267 23.28 -17.75 -10.41
C PHE A 267 24.21 -17.38 -9.26
N SER A 268 23.66 -17.02 -8.09
CA SER A 268 24.45 -16.74 -6.89
C SER A 268 25.42 -17.86 -6.48
N GLN A 269 25.16 -19.11 -6.87
CA GLN A 269 26.03 -20.26 -6.58
C GLN A 269 26.81 -20.76 -7.81
N TRP A 270 26.44 -20.33 -9.03
CA TRP A 270 26.99 -20.82 -10.30
C TRP A 270 27.74 -19.77 -11.14
N SER A 271 27.78 -18.49 -10.73
CA SER A 271 28.64 -17.48 -11.38
C SER A 271 30.16 -17.75 -11.25
N GLY A 272 30.58 -18.86 -10.62
CA GLY A 272 31.99 -19.27 -10.51
C GLY A 272 32.64 -19.03 -9.14
N ASN A 273 31.95 -18.38 -8.19
CA ASN A 273 32.48 -18.12 -6.85
C ASN A 273 32.86 -19.40 -6.08
N GLY A 274 32.07 -20.48 -6.21
CA GLY A 274 32.32 -21.74 -5.51
C GLY A 274 33.61 -22.46 -5.92
N LEU A 275 34.15 -22.18 -7.12
CA LEU A 275 35.47 -22.66 -7.52
C LEU A 275 36.55 -22.16 -6.56
N VAL A 276 36.55 -20.87 -6.25
CA VAL A 276 37.54 -20.28 -5.34
C VAL A 276 37.15 -20.54 -3.89
N SER A 277 35.90 -20.31 -3.50
CA SER A 277 35.45 -20.45 -2.10
C SER A 277 35.67 -21.84 -1.51
N TYR A 278 35.63 -22.89 -2.33
CA TYR A 278 35.78 -24.29 -1.88
C TYR A 278 37.03 -25.00 -2.42
N TYR A 279 37.60 -24.55 -3.55
CA TYR A 279 38.69 -25.24 -4.27
C TYR A 279 39.86 -24.32 -4.66
N ILE A 280 40.09 -23.21 -3.93
CA ILE A 280 41.23 -22.31 -4.15
C ILE A 280 42.58 -23.05 -4.23
N ASN A 281 42.78 -24.15 -3.49
CA ASN A 281 44.01 -24.95 -3.56
C ASN A 281 44.28 -25.46 -4.99
N LEU A 282 43.30 -26.12 -5.60
CA LEU A 282 43.41 -26.71 -6.95
C LEU A 282 43.67 -25.63 -8.01
N ILE A 283 43.09 -24.44 -7.84
CA ILE A 283 43.30 -23.30 -8.74
C ILE A 283 44.72 -22.76 -8.62
N LEU A 284 45.20 -22.55 -7.39
CA LEU A 284 46.53 -21.99 -7.13
C LEU A 284 47.65 -22.96 -7.54
N GLU A 285 47.48 -24.26 -7.29
CA GLU A 285 48.36 -25.31 -7.82
C GLU A 285 48.35 -25.32 -9.36
N GLY A 286 47.16 -25.21 -9.97
CA GLY A 286 47.00 -25.10 -11.42
C GLY A 286 47.65 -23.88 -12.07
N VAL A 287 48.04 -22.86 -11.30
CA VAL A 287 48.85 -21.70 -11.75
C VAL A 287 50.27 -21.66 -11.14
N GLY A 288 50.76 -22.80 -10.65
CA GLY A 288 52.15 -22.97 -10.21
C GLY A 288 52.49 -22.38 -8.84
N VAL A 289 51.49 -21.97 -8.05
CA VAL A 289 51.67 -21.60 -6.64
C VAL A 289 51.54 -22.87 -5.79
N THR A 290 52.65 -23.57 -5.61
CA THR A 290 52.72 -24.80 -4.80
C THR A 290 52.89 -24.52 -3.31
N GLU A 291 53.51 -23.40 -2.93
CA GLU A 291 53.85 -23.07 -1.55
C GLU A 291 52.61 -22.81 -0.67
N THR A 292 52.39 -23.68 0.31
CA THR A 292 51.28 -23.64 1.26
C THR A 292 51.16 -22.31 2.03
N ALA A 293 52.28 -21.68 2.39
CA ALA A 293 52.31 -20.36 3.02
C ALA A 293 51.73 -19.27 2.12
N THR A 294 52.12 -19.24 0.84
CA THR A 294 51.62 -18.26 -0.13
C THR A 294 50.14 -18.52 -0.46
N LYS A 295 49.72 -19.79 -0.60
CA LYS A 295 48.29 -20.11 -0.84
C LYS A 295 47.38 -19.66 0.30
N THR A 296 47.75 -19.97 1.53
CA THR A 296 46.96 -19.60 2.73
C THR A 296 46.93 -18.08 2.95
N LEU A 297 48.04 -17.37 2.66
CA LEU A 297 48.08 -15.91 2.68
C LEU A 297 47.13 -15.29 1.64
N ILE A 298 47.15 -15.79 0.40
CA ILE A 298 46.24 -15.32 -0.68
C ILE A 298 44.77 -15.46 -0.24
N ASN A 299 44.39 -16.61 0.34
CA ASN A 299 43.04 -16.81 0.86
C ASN A 299 42.70 -15.82 2.00
N GLY A 300 43.59 -15.64 2.98
CA GLY A 300 43.39 -14.70 4.09
C GLY A 300 43.22 -13.24 3.63
N CYS A 301 44.01 -12.81 2.65
CA CYS A 301 43.89 -11.49 2.02
C CYS A 301 42.60 -11.35 1.20
N LEU A 302 42.17 -12.39 0.48
CA LEU A 302 40.93 -12.40 -0.30
C LEU A 302 39.70 -12.19 0.60
N GLN A 303 39.62 -12.88 1.75
CA GLN A 303 38.47 -12.72 2.65
C GLN A 303 38.39 -11.31 3.27
N ILE A 304 39.53 -10.68 3.59
CA ILE A 304 39.57 -9.27 4.05
C ILE A 304 39.10 -8.33 2.93
N PHE A 305 39.58 -8.55 1.71
CA PHE A 305 39.20 -7.73 0.56
C PHE A 305 37.69 -7.83 0.27
N ASN A 306 37.13 -9.04 0.30
CA ASN A 306 35.71 -9.28 0.09
C ASN A 306 34.85 -8.62 1.19
N LEU A 307 35.27 -8.66 2.46
CA LEU A 307 34.61 -7.93 3.54
C LEU A 307 34.50 -6.43 3.23
N VAL A 308 35.61 -5.79 2.84
CA VAL A 308 35.66 -4.36 2.52
C VAL A 308 34.77 -4.05 1.30
N MET A 309 34.81 -4.88 0.26
CA MET A 309 33.99 -4.71 -0.94
C MET A 309 32.50 -4.89 -0.65
N ALA A 310 32.11 -5.89 0.16
CA ALA A 310 30.72 -6.15 0.52
C ALA A 310 30.14 -5.02 1.40
N PHE A 311 30.86 -4.58 2.44
CA PHE A 311 30.45 -3.43 3.27
C PHE A 311 30.31 -2.15 2.45
N THR A 312 31.29 -1.86 1.57
CA THR A 312 31.22 -0.70 0.68
C THR A 312 30.00 -0.78 -0.23
N SER A 313 29.77 -1.94 -0.85
CA SER A 313 28.66 -2.16 -1.79
C SER A 313 27.30 -2.00 -1.12
N ALA A 314 27.12 -2.56 0.08
CA ALA A 314 25.89 -2.44 0.87
C ALA A 314 25.48 -0.97 1.10
N LEU A 315 26.44 -0.07 1.37
CA LEU A 315 26.19 1.37 1.55
C LEU A 315 25.80 2.11 0.26
N PHE A 316 26.12 1.58 -0.92
CA PHE A 316 25.83 2.21 -2.23
C PHE A 316 24.60 1.63 -2.96
N VAL A 317 24.03 0.50 -2.51
CA VAL A 317 22.87 -0.18 -3.13
C VAL A 317 21.72 0.78 -3.47
N ASP A 318 21.34 1.65 -2.52
CA ASP A 318 20.18 2.54 -2.69
C ASP A 318 20.44 3.73 -3.62
N ARG A 319 21.70 4.06 -3.92
CA ARG A 319 22.04 5.14 -4.86
C ARG A 319 22.06 4.68 -6.32
N ILE A 320 22.52 3.47 -6.62
CA ILE A 320 22.79 3.05 -8.01
C ILE A 320 21.56 2.38 -8.66
N GLY A 321 20.84 1.53 -7.93
CA GLY A 321 19.67 0.78 -8.43
C GLY A 321 19.98 -0.69 -8.75
N ARG A 322 19.01 -1.56 -8.49
CA ARG A 322 19.23 -3.01 -8.36
C ARG A 322 19.57 -3.65 -9.70
N ARG A 323 18.87 -3.28 -10.78
CA ARG A 323 19.12 -3.87 -12.13
C ARG A 323 20.49 -3.46 -12.66
N LYS A 324 20.92 -2.22 -12.43
CA LYS A 324 22.24 -1.73 -12.84
C LYS A 324 23.36 -2.47 -12.11
N LEU A 325 23.22 -2.69 -10.81
CA LEU A 325 24.21 -3.43 -10.01
C LEU A 325 24.36 -4.88 -10.50
N PHE A 326 23.25 -5.60 -10.71
CA PHE A 326 23.32 -6.95 -11.29
C PHE A 326 23.93 -6.97 -12.69
N LEU A 327 23.61 -6.02 -13.59
CA LEU A 327 24.18 -5.97 -14.92
C LEU A 327 25.69 -5.65 -14.92
N VAL A 328 26.12 -4.67 -14.12
CA VAL A 328 27.55 -4.30 -13.99
C VAL A 328 28.35 -5.44 -13.36
N SER A 329 27.80 -6.08 -12.32
CA SER A 329 28.38 -7.28 -11.70
C SER A 329 28.57 -8.40 -12.71
N ASN A 330 27.52 -8.83 -13.42
CA ASN A 330 27.61 -9.95 -14.37
C ASN A 330 28.47 -9.64 -15.60
N ALA A 331 28.37 -8.43 -16.16
CA ALA A 331 29.22 -8.03 -17.29
C ALA A 331 30.70 -7.94 -16.89
N GLY A 332 30.97 -7.37 -15.71
CA GLY A 332 32.33 -7.32 -15.15
C GLY A 332 32.88 -8.72 -14.86
N MET A 333 32.11 -9.55 -14.16
CA MET A 333 32.49 -10.94 -13.88
C MET A 333 32.78 -11.70 -15.17
N LEU A 334 31.93 -11.62 -16.19
CA LEU A 334 32.17 -12.25 -17.49
C LEU A 334 33.50 -11.81 -18.12
N LEU A 335 33.76 -10.51 -18.20
CA LEU A 335 35.02 -9.98 -18.78
C LEU A 335 36.26 -10.44 -18.00
N VAL A 336 36.20 -10.40 -16.67
CA VAL A 336 37.30 -10.80 -15.79
C VAL A 336 37.50 -12.31 -15.78
N PHE A 337 36.43 -13.10 -15.86
CA PHE A 337 36.50 -14.57 -15.91
C PHE A 337 37.02 -15.06 -17.26
N VAL A 338 36.73 -14.35 -18.36
CA VAL A 338 37.43 -14.55 -19.65
C VAL A 338 38.92 -14.26 -19.49
N GLY A 339 39.29 -13.13 -18.87
CA GLY A 339 40.69 -12.79 -18.59
C GLY A 339 41.41 -13.84 -17.74
N TRP A 340 40.77 -14.34 -16.68
CA TRP A 340 41.25 -15.44 -15.84
C TRP A 340 41.40 -16.75 -16.64
N THR A 341 40.44 -17.09 -17.49
CA THR A 341 40.52 -18.28 -18.35
C THR A 341 41.71 -18.20 -19.31
N VAL A 342 41.90 -17.05 -19.97
CA VAL A 342 43.05 -16.81 -20.88
C VAL A 342 44.37 -16.85 -20.12
N ALA A 343 44.48 -16.19 -18.96
CA ALA A 343 45.69 -16.21 -18.14
C ALA A 343 46.04 -17.64 -17.67
N SER A 344 45.03 -18.44 -17.30
CA SER A 344 45.21 -19.84 -16.90
C SER A 344 45.62 -20.75 -18.07
N ALA A 345 45.07 -20.54 -19.26
CA ALA A 345 45.45 -21.27 -20.46
C ALA A 345 46.90 -20.93 -20.89
N VAL A 346 47.25 -19.64 -20.95
CA VAL A 346 48.61 -19.17 -21.26
C VAL A 346 49.60 -19.68 -20.21
N PHE A 347 49.23 -19.73 -18.93
CA PHE A 347 50.08 -20.32 -17.90
C PHE A 347 50.36 -21.81 -18.19
N GLN A 348 49.33 -22.60 -18.51
CA GLN A 348 49.46 -24.03 -18.80
C GLN A 348 50.27 -24.32 -20.08
N GLU A 349 50.24 -23.43 -21.08
CA GLU A 349 51.01 -23.58 -22.33
C GLU A 349 52.45 -23.05 -22.24
N THR A 350 52.70 -21.99 -21.44
CA THR A 350 54.00 -21.28 -21.43
C THR A 350 54.78 -21.37 -20.12
N GLY A 351 54.16 -21.80 -19.02
CA GLY A 351 54.75 -21.78 -17.67
C GLY A 351 55.06 -20.38 -17.13
N SER A 352 54.59 -19.31 -17.78
CA SER A 352 54.96 -17.93 -17.45
C SER A 352 54.42 -17.49 -16.08
N LYS A 353 55.31 -17.24 -15.12
CA LYS A 353 54.94 -16.75 -13.77
C LYS A 353 54.07 -15.49 -13.80
N ALA A 354 54.25 -14.61 -14.80
CA ALA A 354 53.43 -13.42 -14.98
C ALA A 354 51.95 -13.75 -15.29
N ALA A 355 51.69 -14.84 -16.02
CA ALA A 355 50.32 -15.32 -16.28
C ALA A 355 49.67 -15.88 -15.00
N GLY A 356 50.44 -16.58 -14.16
CA GLY A 356 49.97 -17.05 -12.85
C GLY A 356 49.61 -15.90 -11.89
N SER A 357 50.46 -14.87 -11.80
CA SER A 357 50.15 -13.65 -11.04
C SER A 357 48.94 -12.89 -11.60
N ALA A 358 48.76 -12.85 -12.92
CA ALA A 358 47.58 -12.26 -13.55
C ALA A 358 46.30 -13.01 -13.18
N THR A 359 46.31 -14.35 -13.17
CA THR A 359 45.18 -15.16 -12.68
C THR A 359 44.79 -14.80 -11.26
N ILE A 360 45.76 -14.66 -10.33
CA ILE A 360 45.48 -14.29 -8.93
C ILE A 360 44.85 -12.89 -8.87
N ALA A 361 45.37 -11.91 -9.61
CA ALA A 361 44.78 -10.57 -9.66
C ALA A 361 43.34 -10.58 -10.22
N MET A 362 43.06 -11.38 -11.25
CA MET A 362 41.70 -11.52 -11.80
C MET A 362 40.73 -12.16 -10.80
N ILE A 363 41.17 -13.09 -9.94
CA ILE A 363 40.33 -13.66 -8.87
C ILE A 363 39.87 -12.57 -7.89
N PHE A 364 40.74 -11.67 -7.44
CA PHE A 364 40.36 -10.55 -6.57
C PHE A 364 39.34 -9.62 -7.25
N ILE A 365 39.59 -9.25 -8.51
CA ILE A 365 38.68 -8.35 -9.25
C ILE A 365 37.32 -9.04 -9.50
N PHE A 366 37.32 -10.37 -9.75
CA PHE A 366 36.09 -11.15 -9.90
C PHE A 366 35.24 -11.10 -8.62
N PHE A 367 35.83 -11.31 -7.44
CA PHE A 367 35.08 -11.20 -6.18
C PHE A 367 34.60 -9.77 -5.91
N ALA A 368 35.42 -8.75 -6.22
CA ALA A 368 35.00 -7.34 -6.13
C ALA A 368 33.69 -7.09 -6.90
N LEU A 369 33.56 -7.69 -8.09
CA LEU A 369 32.41 -7.55 -8.97
C LEU A 369 31.23 -8.43 -8.55
N TYR A 370 31.49 -9.60 -7.97
CA TYR A 370 30.48 -10.47 -7.37
C TYR A 370 29.81 -9.78 -6.15
N ASP A 371 30.61 -9.25 -5.22
CA ASP A 371 30.16 -8.62 -3.97
C ASP A 371 29.36 -7.31 -4.19
N ILE A 372 29.52 -6.65 -5.34
CA ILE A 372 28.73 -5.46 -5.71
C ILE A 372 27.23 -5.76 -5.84
N ALA A 373 26.85 -6.99 -6.19
CA ALA A 373 25.46 -7.36 -6.42
C ALA A 373 25.01 -8.60 -5.65
N TYR A 374 25.63 -9.76 -5.87
CA TYR A 374 25.07 -11.02 -5.40
C TYR A 374 25.04 -11.14 -3.88
N THR A 375 26.10 -10.71 -3.20
CA THR A 375 26.21 -10.73 -1.73
C THR A 375 25.12 -9.89 -1.05
N PRO A 376 24.93 -8.59 -1.33
CA PRO A 376 23.87 -7.80 -0.68
C PRO A 376 22.46 -7.99 -1.29
N LEU A 377 22.34 -8.19 -2.61
CA LEU A 377 21.03 -8.09 -3.28
C LEU A 377 20.26 -9.41 -3.36
N LEU A 378 20.87 -10.59 -3.24
CA LEU A 378 20.16 -11.87 -3.42
C LEU A 378 18.93 -11.98 -2.50
N ILE A 379 19.12 -11.68 -1.21
CA ILE A 379 18.05 -11.70 -0.21
C ILE A 379 17.14 -10.48 -0.37
N ALA A 380 17.71 -9.27 -0.45
CA ALA A 380 16.95 -8.02 -0.51
C ALA A 380 16.00 -7.97 -1.72
N TYR A 381 16.52 -8.20 -2.93
CA TYR A 381 15.73 -8.17 -4.17
C TYR A 381 14.65 -9.27 -4.18
N THR A 382 14.93 -10.46 -3.65
CA THR A 382 13.92 -11.53 -3.51
C THR A 382 12.75 -11.11 -2.63
N ILE A 383 13.03 -10.40 -1.53
CA ILE A 383 12.00 -9.88 -0.62
C ILE A 383 11.23 -8.69 -1.24
N GLU A 384 11.91 -7.83 -2.00
CA GLU A 384 11.30 -6.70 -2.74
C GLU A 384 10.27 -7.17 -3.78
N ILE A 385 10.57 -8.23 -4.55
CA ILE A 385 9.67 -8.71 -5.62
C ILE A 385 8.51 -9.60 -5.14
N LEU A 386 8.56 -10.09 -3.91
CA LEU A 386 7.56 -11.01 -3.35
C LEU A 386 6.41 -10.27 -2.63
N PRO A 387 5.15 -10.43 -3.07
CA PRO A 387 3.98 -9.95 -2.34
C PRO A 387 3.88 -10.57 -0.95
N PHE A 388 3.42 -9.78 0.04
CA PHE A 388 3.32 -10.17 1.45
C PHE A 388 2.75 -11.58 1.65
N LYS A 389 1.60 -11.89 1.04
CA LYS A 389 0.88 -13.16 1.17
C LYS A 389 1.69 -14.42 0.77
N ILE A 390 2.68 -14.31 -0.13
CA ILE A 390 3.49 -15.45 -0.59
C ILE A 390 4.97 -15.36 -0.19
N ARG A 391 5.37 -14.27 0.49
CA ARG A 391 6.77 -13.92 0.74
C ARG A 391 7.54 -15.00 1.49
N ALA A 392 6.99 -15.53 2.58
CA ALA A 392 7.66 -16.57 3.37
C ALA A 392 7.93 -17.83 2.53
N LYS A 393 6.96 -18.27 1.72
CA LYS A 393 7.09 -19.45 0.86
C LYS A 393 8.02 -19.22 -0.33
N GLY A 394 8.01 -18.03 -0.92
CA GLY A 394 8.94 -17.63 -1.99
C GLY A 394 10.40 -17.55 -1.50
N PHE A 395 10.63 -17.04 -0.29
CA PHE A 395 11.94 -17.01 0.35
C PHE A 395 12.45 -18.41 0.74
N ALA A 396 11.56 -19.28 1.23
CA ALA A 396 11.88 -20.68 1.47
C ALA A 396 12.25 -21.42 0.17
N ALA A 397 11.51 -21.17 -0.92
CA ALA A 397 11.84 -21.71 -2.24
C ALA A 397 13.20 -21.20 -2.77
N MET A 398 13.51 -19.91 -2.59
CA MET A 398 14.84 -19.36 -2.90
C MET A 398 15.95 -20.09 -2.13
N SER A 399 15.78 -20.25 -0.81
CA SER A 399 16.75 -20.91 0.06
C SER A 399 16.97 -22.38 -0.35
N PHE A 400 15.88 -23.10 -0.65
CA PHE A 400 15.93 -24.48 -1.17
C PHE A 400 16.72 -24.57 -2.49
N THR A 401 16.50 -23.63 -3.42
CA THR A 401 17.26 -23.56 -4.68
C THR A 401 18.75 -23.24 -4.45
N VAL A 402 19.08 -22.32 -3.54
CA VAL A 402 20.49 -22.03 -3.16
C VAL A 402 21.16 -23.29 -2.62
N THR A 403 20.53 -24.01 -1.69
CA THR A 403 21.10 -25.25 -1.13
C THR A 403 21.30 -26.33 -2.20
N LEU A 404 20.36 -26.52 -3.13
CA LEU A 404 20.54 -27.44 -4.25
C LEU A 404 21.68 -27.01 -5.19
N GLY A 405 21.78 -25.72 -5.49
CA GLY A 405 22.85 -25.14 -6.29
C GLY A 405 24.23 -25.40 -5.66
N LEU A 406 24.35 -25.24 -4.34
CA LEU A 406 25.55 -25.54 -3.54
C LEU A 406 25.90 -27.02 -3.54
N ILE A 407 24.94 -27.92 -3.29
CA ILE A 407 25.18 -29.38 -3.31
C ILE A 407 25.77 -29.81 -4.66
N PHE A 408 25.19 -29.32 -5.77
CA PHE A 408 25.70 -29.61 -7.10
C PHE A 408 27.09 -29.00 -7.32
N ASN A 409 27.27 -27.71 -7.01
CA ASN A 409 28.53 -26.99 -7.26
C ASN A 409 29.71 -27.65 -6.52
N GLN A 410 29.53 -27.98 -5.25
CA GLN A 410 30.55 -28.65 -4.43
C GLN A 410 30.81 -30.10 -4.85
N TYR A 411 29.82 -30.83 -5.35
CA TYR A 411 30.05 -32.20 -5.81
C TYR A 411 30.73 -32.25 -7.20
N VAL A 412 30.31 -31.40 -8.13
CA VAL A 412 30.70 -31.48 -9.55
C VAL A 412 32.02 -30.76 -9.85
N ASN A 413 32.31 -29.63 -9.19
CA ASN A 413 33.54 -28.86 -9.46
C ASN A 413 34.84 -29.67 -9.38
N PRO A 414 35.15 -30.42 -8.29
CA PRO A 414 36.41 -31.16 -8.22
C PRO A 414 36.51 -32.26 -9.29
N VAL A 415 35.41 -32.97 -9.56
CA VAL A 415 35.34 -34.02 -10.61
C VAL A 415 35.54 -33.45 -12.01
N ALA A 416 35.04 -32.23 -12.26
CA ALA A 416 35.17 -31.56 -13.55
C ALA A 416 36.56 -30.93 -13.74
N LEU A 417 37.12 -30.30 -12.70
CA LEU A 417 38.49 -29.76 -12.71
C LEU A 417 39.53 -30.85 -12.98
N GLU A 418 39.39 -32.02 -12.34
CA GLU A 418 40.27 -33.18 -12.54
C GLU A 418 40.30 -33.68 -14.00
N LYS A 419 39.14 -33.67 -14.68
CA LYS A 419 39.00 -34.21 -16.05
C LYS A 419 39.21 -33.20 -17.17
N LEU A 420 38.91 -31.92 -16.94
CA LEU A 420 38.87 -30.88 -17.98
C LEU A 420 39.92 -29.78 -17.77
N GLY A 421 40.50 -29.66 -16.57
CA GLY A 421 41.47 -28.62 -16.22
C GLY A 421 40.96 -27.22 -16.56
N TRP A 422 41.81 -26.39 -17.17
CA TRP A 422 41.46 -25.02 -17.55
C TRP A 422 40.28 -24.92 -18.53
N LYS A 423 39.99 -25.97 -19.32
CA LYS A 423 38.85 -25.97 -20.26
C LYS A 423 37.51 -25.94 -19.53
N TYR A 424 37.46 -26.33 -18.26
CA TYR A 424 36.25 -26.24 -17.45
C TYR A 424 35.79 -24.79 -17.26
N TYR A 425 36.73 -23.84 -17.20
CA TYR A 425 36.41 -22.42 -17.07
C TYR A 425 35.63 -21.86 -18.27
N LEU A 426 35.77 -22.45 -19.47
CA LEU A 426 34.96 -22.07 -20.63
C LEU A 426 33.47 -22.36 -20.45
N ILE A 427 33.10 -23.38 -19.65
CA ILE A 427 31.71 -23.65 -19.30
C ILE A 427 31.16 -22.51 -18.44
N TYR A 428 31.94 -22.04 -17.47
CA TYR A 428 31.60 -20.88 -16.65
C TYR A 428 31.54 -19.57 -17.45
N VAL A 429 32.40 -19.36 -18.45
CA VAL A 429 32.29 -18.21 -19.38
C VAL A 429 30.98 -18.27 -20.17
N GLY A 430 30.63 -19.42 -20.74
CA GLY A 430 29.36 -19.61 -21.45
C GLY A 430 28.14 -19.45 -20.53
N TRP A 431 28.24 -19.92 -19.29
CA TRP A 431 27.21 -19.76 -18.28
C TRP A 431 27.04 -18.29 -17.85
N LEU A 432 28.12 -17.57 -17.51
CA LEU A 432 28.11 -16.13 -17.21
C LEU A 432 27.53 -15.28 -18.35
N ALA A 433 27.77 -15.66 -19.61
CA ALA A 433 27.14 -15.02 -20.76
C ALA A 433 25.61 -15.27 -20.81
N PHE A 434 25.17 -16.47 -20.45
CA PHE A 434 23.75 -16.79 -20.28
C PHE A 434 23.12 -16.06 -19.07
N GLU A 435 23.81 -15.97 -17.92
CA GLU A 435 23.38 -15.21 -16.74
C GLU A 435 23.17 -13.74 -17.09
N LEU A 436 24.15 -13.12 -17.78
CA LEU A 436 24.07 -11.75 -18.26
C LEU A 436 22.89 -11.55 -19.22
N GLY A 437 22.70 -12.46 -20.18
CA GLY A 437 21.56 -12.43 -21.11
C GLY A 437 20.21 -12.55 -20.39
N PHE A 438 20.09 -13.48 -19.43
CA PHE A 438 18.88 -13.66 -18.63
C PHE A 438 18.58 -12.43 -17.77
N ILE A 439 19.58 -11.87 -17.09
CA ILE A 439 19.43 -10.67 -16.25
C ILE A 439 19.07 -9.45 -17.10
N TRP A 440 19.65 -9.33 -18.30
CA TRP A 440 19.30 -8.29 -19.24
C TRP A 440 17.84 -8.39 -19.71
N LEU A 441 17.36 -9.60 -20.02
CA LEU A 441 15.98 -9.83 -20.50
C LEU A 441 14.91 -9.76 -19.40
N TYR A 442 15.13 -10.40 -18.24
CA TYR A 442 14.06 -10.69 -17.27
C TYR A 442 14.14 -9.91 -15.96
N LEU A 443 15.30 -9.36 -15.59
CA LEU A 443 15.44 -8.67 -14.31
C LEU A 443 14.91 -7.23 -14.40
N LEU A 444 14.02 -6.87 -13.47
CA LEU A 444 13.34 -5.57 -13.46
C LEU A 444 13.97 -4.63 -12.43
N GLU A 445 13.82 -3.32 -12.63
CA GLU A 445 14.33 -2.33 -11.67
C GLU A 445 13.31 -2.07 -10.56
N THR A 446 13.71 -2.32 -9.31
CA THR A 446 12.91 -2.12 -8.09
C THR A 446 13.24 -0.82 -7.35
N LYS A 447 14.33 -0.13 -7.71
CA LYS A 447 14.79 1.09 -7.02
C LYS A 447 13.68 2.14 -6.87
N GLY A 448 13.39 2.51 -5.63
CA GLY A 448 12.48 3.60 -5.28
C GLY A 448 10.99 3.29 -5.55
N ARG A 449 10.64 2.00 -5.65
CA ARG A 449 9.26 1.53 -5.80
C ARG A 449 8.80 0.87 -4.51
N THR A 450 7.52 1.03 -4.15
CA THR A 450 6.95 0.26 -3.04
C THR A 450 6.83 -1.22 -3.42
N LEU A 451 6.60 -2.09 -2.43
CA LEU A 451 6.41 -3.54 -2.63
C LEU A 451 5.24 -3.83 -3.57
N GLU A 452 4.19 -3.01 -3.50
CA GLU A 452 2.97 -3.12 -4.29
C GLU A 452 3.14 -2.55 -5.71
N GLN A 453 3.88 -1.45 -5.86
CA GLN A 453 4.29 -0.95 -7.18
C GLN A 453 5.21 -1.96 -7.88
N THR A 454 6.08 -2.62 -7.12
CA THR A 454 6.88 -3.75 -7.61
C THR A 454 6.00 -4.94 -7.97
N ALA A 455 4.91 -5.19 -7.22
CA ALA A 455 3.97 -6.24 -7.59
C ALA A 455 3.29 -5.97 -8.95
N MET A 456 2.86 -4.73 -9.21
CA MET A 456 2.24 -4.30 -10.48
C MET A 456 3.14 -4.59 -11.71
N LEU A 457 4.46 -4.48 -11.59
CA LEU A 457 5.39 -4.80 -12.69
C LEU A 457 5.32 -6.27 -13.15
N PHE A 458 5.04 -7.20 -12.23
CA PHE A 458 5.04 -8.63 -12.53
C PHE A 458 3.66 -9.15 -12.93
N ASP A 459 2.62 -8.74 -12.22
CA ASP A 459 1.23 -9.11 -12.54
C ASP A 459 0.70 -8.40 -13.80
N GLY A 460 1.35 -7.31 -14.21
CA GLY A 460 0.91 -6.41 -15.28
C GLY A 460 0.03 -5.29 -14.74
N GLU A 461 -0.17 -4.25 -15.55
CA GLU A 461 -1.36 -3.41 -15.33
C GLU A 461 -2.60 -4.29 -15.55
N PRO A 462 -3.63 -4.20 -14.70
CA PRO A 462 -4.87 -4.95 -14.94
C PRO A 462 -5.42 -4.56 -16.32
N GLU A 463 -5.83 -5.55 -17.10
CA GLU A 463 -6.34 -5.34 -18.47
C GLU A 463 -7.52 -4.36 -18.48
N SER A 464 -7.18 -3.10 -18.70
CA SER A 464 -8.05 -2.08 -19.27
C SER A 464 -7.64 -1.91 -20.72
N ASN A 465 -8.62 -1.92 -21.63
CA ASN A 465 -8.35 -1.61 -23.04
C ASN A 465 -7.59 -0.28 -23.11
N GLY A 466 -6.49 -0.29 -23.86
CA GLY A 466 -5.36 0.58 -23.58
C GLY A 466 -5.66 2.07 -23.72
N ASP A 467 -5.26 2.84 -22.70
CA ASP A 467 -5.19 4.31 -22.78
C ASP A 467 -4.50 4.94 -21.53
N MET A 468 -3.25 4.57 -21.20
CA MET A 468 -2.53 5.10 -20.02
C MET A 468 -0.99 5.20 -20.12
N MET A 469 -0.42 5.38 -21.32
CA MET A 469 1.04 5.34 -21.52
C MET A 469 1.72 6.69 -21.82
N SER A 470 1.17 7.82 -21.33
CA SER A 470 1.69 9.17 -21.64
C SER A 470 1.82 10.17 -20.46
N ILE A 471 1.84 9.73 -19.20
CA ILE A 471 1.80 10.64 -18.02
C ILE A 471 2.95 10.38 -16.99
N ARG A 472 3.79 9.35 -17.16
CA ARG A 472 4.62 8.81 -16.04
C ARG A 472 6.09 9.22 -15.93
N ASP A 473 6.55 10.28 -16.61
CA ASP A 473 7.99 10.62 -16.64
C ASP A 473 8.46 11.80 -15.73
N GLU A 474 7.58 12.55 -15.05
CA GLU A 474 8.00 13.80 -14.36
C GLU A 474 8.06 13.80 -12.81
N GLU A 475 7.44 12.85 -12.09
CA GLU A 475 7.42 12.88 -10.62
C GLU A 475 8.41 11.89 -9.95
N ARG A 476 9.57 12.39 -9.49
CA ARG A 476 10.49 11.64 -8.62
C ARG A 476 11.21 12.47 -7.54
N ARG A 477 10.50 12.76 -6.43
CA ARG A 477 11.07 12.87 -5.07
C ARG A 477 10.02 12.47 -4.02
N PRO A 478 10.12 11.29 -3.38
CA PRO A 478 9.15 10.88 -2.35
C PRO A 478 9.50 11.44 -0.97
N SER A 479 8.49 11.96 -0.25
CA SER A 479 8.50 12.20 1.19
C SER A 479 8.00 10.96 1.95
N VAL A 480 8.26 10.87 3.25
CA VAL A 480 8.26 9.61 4.02
C VAL A 480 6.86 9.13 4.47
N THR A 481 5.76 9.80 4.09
CA THR A 481 4.43 9.60 4.73
C THR A 481 3.47 8.63 4.00
N GLN A 482 3.64 8.36 2.70
CA GLN A 482 2.61 7.68 1.89
C GLN A 482 2.40 6.15 2.12
N SER A 483 3.17 5.50 3.00
CA SER A 483 3.09 4.03 3.19
C SER A 483 1.93 3.56 4.08
N ILE A 484 1.19 4.47 4.72
CA ILE A 484 0.20 4.13 5.77
C ILE A 484 -1.23 3.95 5.22
N THR A 485 -1.58 4.61 4.12
CA THR A 485 -2.99 4.81 3.70
C THR A 485 -3.66 3.60 3.04
N ARG A 486 -2.92 2.54 2.66
CA ARG A 486 -3.41 1.46 1.78
C ARG A 486 -4.25 0.33 2.43
N ARG A 487 -4.66 0.45 3.70
CA ARG A 487 -5.41 -0.62 4.42
C ARG A 487 -6.93 -0.38 4.59
N LEU A 488 -7.51 0.68 4.01
CA LEU A 488 -8.94 1.03 4.18
C LEU A 488 -9.81 0.90 2.91
N THR A 489 -9.32 0.22 1.88
CA THR A 489 -9.97 0.22 0.56
C THR A 489 -10.59 -1.15 0.23
N PHE A 490 -11.86 -1.12 -0.18
CA PHE A 490 -12.58 -2.30 -0.66
C PHE A 490 -12.35 -2.49 -2.16
N PRO A 491 -12.15 -3.73 -2.65
CA PRO A 491 -11.99 -3.96 -4.08
C PRO A 491 -13.31 -3.70 -4.82
N THR A 492 -13.33 -2.69 -5.71
CA THR A 492 -14.59 -2.17 -6.29
C THR A 492 -15.33 -3.13 -7.23
N LYS A 493 -14.70 -4.22 -7.71
CA LYS A 493 -15.38 -5.29 -8.48
C LYS A 493 -14.85 -6.69 -8.16
N LEU A 494 -15.76 -7.60 -7.81
CA LEU A 494 -15.53 -9.05 -7.83
C LEU A 494 -15.68 -9.57 -9.27
N LYS A 495 -14.74 -10.40 -9.73
CA LYS A 495 -14.88 -11.10 -11.02
C LYS A 495 -15.95 -12.18 -10.89
N ALA A 496 -16.96 -12.15 -11.77
CA ALA A 496 -17.93 -13.23 -11.89
C ALA A 496 -17.25 -14.55 -12.27
N ALA A 497 -17.70 -15.66 -11.67
CA ALA A 497 -17.31 -17.00 -12.09
C ALA A 497 -18.09 -17.41 -13.36
N PRO A 498 -17.55 -18.28 -14.23
CA PRO A 498 -18.29 -18.77 -15.39
C PRO A 498 -19.51 -19.59 -14.94
N SER A 499 -20.68 -19.26 -15.48
CA SER A 499 -21.90 -20.05 -15.34
C SER A 499 -21.74 -21.40 -16.06
N SER A 500 -22.02 -22.49 -15.36
CA SER A 500 -22.05 -23.84 -15.93
C SER A 500 -23.20 -24.01 -16.93
N GLU A 501 -22.88 -24.40 -18.16
CA GLU A 501 -23.88 -24.93 -19.08
C GLU A 501 -24.34 -26.34 -18.65
N THR A 502 -25.60 -26.63 -18.96
CA THR A 502 -26.29 -27.88 -18.66
C THR A 502 -25.79 -29.05 -19.50
N MET A 503 -25.68 -30.24 -18.90
CA MET A 503 -25.91 -31.49 -19.64
C MET A 503 -26.60 -32.56 -18.78
N ASP A 504 -27.06 -33.60 -19.49
CA ASP A 504 -28.31 -34.30 -19.20
C ASP A 504 -28.22 -35.47 -18.20
N LYS A 505 -29.40 -35.97 -17.87
CA LYS A 505 -29.65 -37.16 -17.04
C LYS A 505 -29.05 -38.43 -17.67
N ASP A 506 -28.57 -39.34 -16.82
CA ASP A 506 -28.93 -40.76 -16.99
C ASP A 506 -28.95 -41.53 -15.66
N ASN A 507 -29.59 -42.70 -15.64
CA ASN A 507 -30.16 -43.31 -14.44
C ASN A 507 -29.24 -44.24 -13.62
N GLY A 508 -29.35 -44.10 -12.28
CA GLY A 508 -29.59 -45.13 -11.26
C GLY A 508 -28.80 -46.46 -11.19
N SER A 509 -28.30 -46.78 -9.99
CA SER A 509 -28.75 -47.96 -9.20
C SER A 509 -28.12 -48.02 -7.80
N ASP A 510 -29.00 -48.09 -6.79
CA ASP A 510 -28.98 -48.95 -5.58
C ASP A 510 -27.99 -48.79 -4.39
N ASP A 511 -28.63 -48.77 -3.21
CA ASP A 511 -28.29 -49.28 -1.87
C ASP A 511 -27.04 -48.74 -1.13
N MET A 512 -27.05 -48.27 0.14
CA MET A 512 -27.73 -48.54 1.43
C MET A 512 -26.56 -48.47 2.46
N GLU A 513 -26.60 -48.01 3.72
CA GLU A 513 -27.59 -48.08 4.78
C GLU A 513 -27.38 -46.94 5.84
N MET A 514 -28.30 -46.82 6.81
CA MET A 514 -28.31 -45.80 7.88
C MET A 514 -27.50 -46.19 9.14
N LYS A 515 -27.12 -45.17 9.96
CA LYS A 515 -27.69 -45.01 11.33
C LYS A 515 -27.31 -43.69 12.02
N LYS A 516 -28.28 -43.11 12.73
CA LYS A 516 -28.15 -42.04 13.74
C LYS A 516 -28.82 -42.53 15.04
N SER A 517 -28.17 -42.28 16.19
CA SER A 517 -28.76 -42.09 17.52
C SER A 517 -27.60 -41.93 18.53
N ASP A 518 -27.72 -41.28 19.69
CA ASP A 518 -28.66 -40.26 20.18
C ASP A 518 -28.04 -39.61 21.45
N TRP A 519 -28.81 -38.74 22.11
CA TRP A 519 -28.69 -38.30 23.51
C TRP A 519 -27.84 -37.08 23.83
N ASN A 520 -28.57 -36.01 24.14
CA ASN A 520 -28.22 -34.90 25.02
C ASN A 520 -29.24 -34.90 26.17
N LYS A 521 -29.06 -34.03 27.19
CA LYS A 521 -29.90 -33.78 28.39
C LYS A 521 -29.61 -34.67 29.61
N ASP A 522 -29.73 -34.19 30.86
CA ASP A 522 -29.83 -32.79 31.37
C ASP A 522 -29.37 -32.71 32.85
N ALA A 523 -29.22 -31.48 33.35
CA ALA A 523 -28.90 -31.06 34.73
C ALA A 523 -29.56 -31.88 35.88
N ASN A 524 -29.07 -31.92 37.13
CA ASN A 524 -28.87 -30.75 38.03
C ASN A 524 -28.32 -31.14 39.44
N SER A 525 -27.72 -30.18 40.16
CA SER A 525 -27.39 -30.17 41.63
C SER A 525 -26.45 -31.26 42.21
N GLY A 526 -25.60 -31.02 43.23
CA GLY A 526 -25.20 -29.79 43.92
C GLY A 526 -24.85 -30.00 45.41
N ARG A 527 -23.60 -29.69 45.84
CA ARG A 527 -23.06 -29.76 47.24
C ARG A 527 -22.95 -31.20 47.84
N ASP A 528 -22.09 -31.53 48.80
CA ASP A 528 -21.04 -30.81 49.56
C ASP A 528 -20.01 -31.79 50.20
N LEU A 529 -18.86 -31.26 50.64
CA LEU A 529 -18.01 -31.69 51.79
C LEU A 529 -17.11 -32.96 51.81
N GLU A 530 -15.93 -32.76 52.45
CA GLU A 530 -15.08 -33.70 53.22
C GLU A 530 -14.31 -34.85 52.50
N THR A 531 -13.10 -35.27 52.90
CA THR A 531 -12.17 -34.90 54.00
C THR A 531 -10.68 -35.11 53.60
N SER A 532 -9.73 -34.50 54.33
CA SER A 532 -8.31 -34.92 54.43
C SER A 532 -8.05 -35.59 55.79
N PRO A 533 -6.86 -36.23 56.07
CA PRO A 533 -5.83 -35.47 56.81
C PRO A 533 -4.32 -35.95 56.78
N ARG A 534 -3.40 -34.96 56.86
CA ARG A 534 -2.12 -34.89 57.66
C ARG A 534 -0.98 -35.89 57.31
N VAL A 535 0.32 -35.65 57.58
CA VAL A 535 1.12 -35.32 58.82
C VAL A 535 2.50 -34.74 58.35
N THR A 536 3.00 -33.53 58.67
CA THR A 536 3.89 -33.07 59.80
C THR A 536 5.18 -33.87 60.11
N SER A 537 6.35 -33.36 60.54
CA SER A 537 6.98 -32.01 60.53
C SER A 537 8.41 -32.00 61.17
N THR A 538 9.42 -31.32 60.57
CA THR A 538 10.74 -30.90 61.16
C THR A 538 11.72 -32.01 61.66
N PRO A 539 13.02 -31.77 62.05
CA PRO A 539 13.82 -30.52 62.20
C PRO A 539 15.28 -30.53 61.61
N PHE A 540 16.07 -29.47 61.90
CA PHE A 540 17.53 -29.30 61.73
C PHE A 540 18.37 -30.24 62.65
N PRO A 541 19.66 -30.61 62.34
CA PRO A 541 20.84 -29.72 62.45
C PRO A 541 21.99 -29.97 61.43
N GLY A 542 23.14 -29.29 61.56
CA GLY A 542 24.29 -29.34 60.61
C GLY A 542 25.66 -29.70 61.22
N SER A 543 26.74 -29.12 60.65
CA SER A 543 28.20 -29.33 60.88
C SER A 543 28.85 -30.44 60.00
N ASN A 544 30.13 -30.36 59.56
CA ASN A 544 31.22 -29.47 59.98
C ASN A 544 32.38 -29.32 58.94
N THR A 545 33.09 -28.18 58.95
CA THR A 545 34.51 -27.92 58.49
C THR A 545 34.91 -28.20 57.02
N TRP A 546 35.74 -27.39 56.33
CA TRP A 546 36.94 -26.64 56.76
C TRP A 546 37.02 -25.18 56.24
N THR A 547 38.00 -24.43 56.76
CA THR A 547 38.13 -22.95 56.70
C THR A 547 39.38 -22.45 55.96
N THR A 548 39.42 -21.14 55.65
CA THR A 548 40.62 -20.25 55.51
C THR A 548 41.60 -20.51 54.33
N HIS A 549 42.34 -19.54 53.74
CA HIS A 549 42.58 -18.09 54.01
C HIS A 549 43.17 -17.39 52.75
N LEU A 550 43.05 -16.04 52.66
CA LEU A 550 43.96 -15.05 51.99
C LEU A 550 44.28 -15.22 50.48
N PHE A 551 43.96 -14.25 49.60
CA PHE A 551 44.69 -12.96 49.49
C PHE A 551 43.87 -11.84 48.82
N ASN A 552 44.24 -10.58 49.08
CA ASN A 552 43.73 -9.36 48.44
C ASN A 552 44.78 -8.80 47.44
N PRO A 553 44.64 -7.57 46.90
CA PRO A 553 44.58 -7.30 45.47
C PRO A 553 45.95 -7.06 44.80
N GLY A 554 45.96 -7.09 43.46
CA GLY A 554 47.00 -6.41 42.67
C GLY A 554 47.48 -7.15 41.42
N LEU A 555 46.97 -6.75 40.25
CA LEU A 555 47.74 -6.63 39.01
C LEU A 555 46.91 -5.90 37.95
N ASP A 556 47.41 -4.72 37.54
CA ASP A 556 46.89 -4.02 36.37
C ASP A 556 47.10 -4.85 35.10
N LEU A 557 46.05 -4.99 34.30
CA LEU A 557 46.15 -5.45 32.92
C LEU A 557 45.12 -4.67 32.07
N PRO A 558 45.56 -3.78 31.18
CA PRO A 558 44.68 -2.81 30.52
C PRO A 558 43.82 -3.45 29.42
N LEU A 559 42.62 -2.90 29.25
CA LEU A 559 41.76 -3.11 28.08
C LEU A 559 42.51 -2.81 26.79
N LEU A 560 42.65 -3.80 25.91
CA LEU A 560 43.43 -3.69 24.68
C LEU A 560 42.68 -4.31 23.49
N PHE A 561 41.80 -3.51 22.87
CA PHE A 561 41.29 -3.78 21.52
C PHE A 561 41.21 -2.48 20.71
N LEU A 562 42.38 -2.03 20.27
CA LEU A 562 42.56 -1.01 19.25
C LEU A 562 43.75 -1.43 18.38
N PHE A 563 43.49 -2.10 17.26
CA PHE A 563 44.53 -2.38 16.26
C PHE A 563 44.62 -1.25 15.24
N VAL A 564 45.40 -0.23 15.59
CA VAL A 564 46.07 0.60 14.60
C VAL A 564 47.31 -0.16 14.13
N ILE A 565 47.51 -0.28 12.81
CA ILE A 565 48.73 -0.84 12.21
C ILE A 565 49.66 0.33 11.84
N PRO A 566 50.83 0.50 12.47
CA PRO A 566 51.80 1.51 12.09
C PRO A 566 52.94 0.91 11.23
N GLY A 567 52.99 1.34 9.97
CA GLY A 567 54.26 1.61 9.27
C GLY A 567 54.99 0.46 8.56
N LEU A 568 54.90 0.45 7.23
CA LEU A 568 56.06 0.16 6.37
C LEU A 568 55.92 0.81 4.97
N SER A 569 56.46 2.03 4.90
CA SER A 569 57.05 2.73 3.74
C SER A 569 56.86 2.17 2.31
N LEU A 570 56.23 2.97 1.44
CA LEU A 570 56.60 3.09 0.01
C LEU A 570 56.38 4.55 -0.48
N SER A 571 57.11 4.93 -1.53
CA SER A 571 57.56 6.31 -1.81
C SER A 571 56.67 7.17 -2.71
N SER A 572 56.66 8.50 -2.46
CA SER A 572 56.74 9.64 -3.43
C SER A 572 55.79 9.66 -4.66
N ASN A 573 55.06 10.74 -5.02
CA ASN A 573 55.07 12.16 -4.64
C ASN A 573 53.63 12.73 -4.71
N LEU A 574 53.24 13.63 -3.79
CA LEU A 574 52.08 14.50 -3.97
C LEU A 574 52.42 15.92 -3.49
N PHE A 575 52.34 16.93 -4.37
CA PHE A 575 52.58 18.33 -4.01
C PHE A 575 51.29 19.03 -3.60
N VAL A 576 51.39 19.91 -2.61
CA VAL A 576 50.30 20.62 -1.95
C VAL A 576 50.36 22.13 -2.28
N CYS A 577 49.23 22.80 -2.03
CA CYS A 577 49.05 24.20 -1.57
C CYS A 577 48.62 25.21 -2.67
N VAL A 578 47.87 26.30 -2.41
CA VAL A 578 47.67 27.09 -1.17
C VAL A 578 46.26 27.72 -1.11
N ARG A 579 45.73 27.99 0.09
CA ARG A 579 44.68 29.01 0.35
C ARG A 579 45.31 30.16 1.17
N THR A 580 45.21 31.40 0.70
CA THR A 580 45.78 32.59 1.40
C THR A 580 44.73 33.62 1.79
N SER A 581 45.09 34.42 2.82
CA SER A 581 44.28 35.42 3.48
C SER A 581 44.54 36.84 2.96
N LYS A 582 43.56 37.41 2.24
CA LYS A 582 43.23 38.85 2.09
C LYS A 582 42.04 38.97 1.13
N GLY A 583 41.17 39.96 1.33
CA GLY A 583 39.84 39.99 0.70
C GLY A 583 39.78 40.55 -0.73
N ILE A 584 38.68 40.17 -1.41
CA ILE A 584 37.90 40.91 -2.44
C ILE A 584 38.67 41.67 -3.54
N PHE A 585 38.49 41.26 -4.80
CA PHE A 585 37.94 42.11 -5.90
C PHE A 585 37.87 41.32 -7.24
N THR A 586 36.87 41.66 -8.07
CA THR A 586 36.61 41.10 -9.41
C THR A 586 37.35 41.86 -10.52
N PHE A 587 37.74 41.16 -11.60
CA PHE A 587 38.11 41.79 -12.89
C PHE A 587 37.65 40.95 -14.09
N GLN A 588 37.24 41.63 -15.18
CA GLN A 588 36.81 41.04 -16.44
C GLN A 588 37.83 41.27 -17.59
N LYS A 589 37.65 40.49 -18.68
CA LYS A 589 37.74 40.89 -20.10
C LYS A 589 39.09 40.88 -20.84
N LYS A 590 39.18 40.04 -21.89
CA LYS A 590 39.40 40.40 -23.32
C LYS A 590 39.43 39.10 -24.16
N GLU A 591 38.49 38.90 -25.08
CA GLU A 591 38.48 39.37 -26.48
C GLU A 591 39.60 38.77 -27.36
N PHE A 592 39.19 37.91 -28.30
CA PHE A 592 39.81 37.84 -29.63
C PHE A 592 38.71 37.76 -30.69
N ASN A 593 38.90 38.48 -31.80
CA ASN A 593 37.86 38.78 -32.78
C ASN A 593 38.51 38.85 -34.17
N ARG A 594 38.08 38.02 -35.14
CA ARG A 594 38.08 38.36 -36.58
C ARG A 594 37.48 37.27 -37.50
N ARG A 595 36.44 37.69 -38.24
CA ARG A 595 36.30 37.63 -39.72
C ARG A 595 36.36 36.30 -40.50
N SER A 596 35.17 35.93 -41.00
CA SER A 596 34.79 35.78 -42.43
C SER A 596 35.23 34.59 -43.31
N LEU A 597 34.22 33.86 -43.82
CA LEU A 597 34.06 33.25 -45.17
C LEU A 597 32.64 32.64 -45.22
N ARG A 598 31.56 33.26 -45.73
CA ARG A 598 31.17 33.66 -47.11
C ARG A 598 31.08 32.52 -48.15
N ALA A 599 29.87 32.37 -48.71
CA ALA A 599 29.48 31.61 -49.91
C ALA A 599 29.48 30.06 -49.78
N ALA A 600 28.63 29.30 -50.49
CA ALA A 600 27.76 29.63 -51.62
C ALA A 600 26.44 28.82 -51.67
N ARG A 601 25.46 29.34 -52.43
CA ARG A 601 24.58 28.66 -53.43
C ARG A 601 24.42 27.13 -53.29
N GLY A 602 23.24 26.51 -53.26
CA GLY A 602 21.97 26.94 -53.84
C GLY A 602 21.95 26.76 -55.36
N PHE A 603 21.64 25.54 -55.87
CA PHE A 603 20.94 25.31 -57.15
C PHE A 603 20.61 23.81 -57.40
N LYS A 604 19.37 23.60 -57.85
CA LYS A 604 18.86 22.60 -58.83
C LYS A 604 19.01 21.07 -58.63
N SER A 605 17.85 20.44 -58.84
CA SER A 605 17.54 19.11 -59.42
C SER A 605 18.24 18.87 -60.79
N PRO A 606 18.10 17.72 -61.53
CA PRO A 606 16.95 16.80 -61.55
C PRO A 606 17.23 15.30 -61.91
N CYS A 607 16.14 14.60 -62.30
CA CYS A 607 16.05 13.34 -63.06
C CYS A 607 16.32 12.03 -62.28
N LEU A 608 15.37 11.07 -62.25
CA LEU A 608 14.87 10.21 -63.36
C LEU A 608 15.99 9.32 -63.93
N GLY A 609 15.88 7.99 -63.93
CA GLY A 609 14.80 7.12 -63.46
C GLY A 609 15.16 5.63 -63.59
N GLU A 610 14.15 4.77 -63.47
CA GLU A 610 13.98 3.38 -63.97
C GLU A 610 15.18 2.68 -64.67
N GLY A 611 15.49 1.40 -64.44
CA GLY A 611 14.85 0.40 -63.59
C GLY A 611 15.21 -1.05 -64.01
N ALA A 612 15.30 -1.97 -63.05
CA ALA A 612 15.37 -3.43 -63.21
C ALA A 612 15.18 -4.03 -61.80
N LEU A 613 14.14 -4.79 -61.39
CA LEU A 613 13.17 -5.66 -62.06
C LEU A 613 13.71 -7.07 -62.37
N LYS A 614 13.05 -8.07 -61.76
CA LYS A 614 13.22 -9.54 -61.84
C LYS A 614 14.35 -10.13 -60.96
N HIS A 615 14.24 -11.31 -60.34
CA HIS A 615 13.19 -12.36 -60.38
C HIS A 615 12.68 -12.68 -58.95
N LEU A 616 11.38 -12.87 -58.65
CA LEU A 616 10.31 -13.77 -59.16
C LEU A 616 10.28 -15.16 -58.52
N THR A 617 9.50 -15.27 -57.44
CA THR A 617 8.45 -16.29 -57.15
C THR A 617 7.75 -15.81 -55.87
N ALA A 618 6.48 -16.04 -55.58
CA ALA A 618 5.26 -16.42 -56.28
C ALA A 618 4.18 -16.39 -55.18
N ASP A 619 2.92 -16.17 -55.54
CA ASP A 619 1.80 -16.09 -54.60
C ASP A 619 1.71 -17.26 -53.60
N THR A 620 1.24 -16.99 -52.38
CA THR A 620 0.20 -17.83 -51.78
C THR A 620 -0.55 -17.08 -50.67
N ASN A 621 -1.87 -16.98 -50.83
CA ASN A 621 -2.77 -16.78 -49.69
C ASN A 621 -2.63 -17.98 -48.75
N PHE A 622 -2.46 -17.74 -47.45
CA PHE A 622 -3.04 -18.61 -46.43
C PHE A 622 -3.28 -17.84 -45.12
N VAL A 623 -4.51 -17.35 -44.98
CA VAL A 623 -5.15 -17.23 -43.66
C VAL A 623 -5.95 -18.52 -43.45
N GLU A 624 -5.23 -19.60 -43.13
CA GLU A 624 -5.79 -20.77 -42.44
C GLU A 624 -5.36 -20.65 -40.97
N ALA A 625 -6.27 -20.52 -40.01
CA ALA A 625 -7.30 -21.47 -39.56
C ALA A 625 -6.80 -22.39 -38.44
N ASN A 626 -7.34 -22.15 -37.24
CA ASN A 626 -7.82 -23.16 -36.28
C ASN A 626 -8.55 -22.39 -35.17
N TYR A 627 -9.88 -22.31 -35.13
CA TYR A 627 -10.91 -23.36 -34.95
C TYR A 627 -11.00 -23.94 -33.53
N THR A 628 -12.14 -23.66 -32.89
CA THR A 628 -12.91 -24.58 -32.06
C THR A 628 -14.37 -24.21 -32.34
N LEU A 629 -15.03 -24.77 -33.35
CA LEU A 629 -15.52 -26.15 -33.49
C LEU A 629 -16.65 -26.45 -32.48
N LEU A 630 -17.87 -26.07 -32.87
CA LEU A 630 -19.13 -26.57 -32.33
C LEU A 630 -19.91 -27.24 -33.48
N VAL A 631 -19.73 -28.56 -33.59
CA VAL A 631 -20.69 -29.48 -34.22
C VAL A 631 -21.71 -29.80 -33.12
N GLY A 632 -23.04 -29.77 -33.26
CA GLY A 632 -24.03 -29.69 -34.35
C GLY A 632 -25.41 -29.91 -33.67
N PRO A 633 -26.49 -30.38 -34.32
CA PRO A 633 -26.70 -30.62 -35.75
C PRO A 633 -27.92 -29.87 -36.38
N ALA A 634 -27.84 -29.68 -37.70
CA ALA A 634 -28.92 -29.59 -38.70
C ALA A 634 -30.30 -28.94 -38.37
N GLY A 635 -30.61 -27.78 -38.97
CA GLY A 635 -31.97 -27.21 -38.87
C GLY A 635 -32.36 -25.95 -39.70
N LYS A 636 -32.09 -25.89 -41.01
CA LYS A 636 -32.62 -24.86 -41.99
C LYS A 636 -31.97 -23.45 -41.93
N ARG A 637 -32.12 -22.71 -43.04
CA ARG A 637 -31.28 -21.56 -43.46
C ARG A 637 -32.00 -20.21 -43.38
N THR A 638 -31.23 -19.16 -43.08
CA THR A 638 -31.57 -17.73 -43.29
C THR A 638 -30.37 -17.03 -43.94
N TRP A 639 -30.62 -16.00 -44.76
CA TRP A 639 -29.57 -15.11 -45.31
C TRP A 639 -29.92 -13.65 -45.00
N LEU A 640 -28.94 -12.86 -44.57
CA LEU A 640 -29.02 -11.40 -44.49
C LEU A 640 -27.60 -10.82 -44.58
N PHE A 641 -27.44 -9.71 -45.30
CA PHE A 641 -26.13 -9.15 -45.68
C PHE A 641 -25.90 -7.78 -45.03
N LEU A 642 -24.64 -7.46 -44.72
CA LEU A 642 -24.20 -6.23 -44.05
C LEU A 642 -23.66 -5.18 -45.04
N CYS A 643 -23.69 -3.91 -44.65
CA CYS A 643 -22.92 -2.83 -45.26
C CYS A 643 -22.33 -1.91 -44.19
N THR A 644 -21.03 -1.62 -44.31
CA THR A 644 -20.27 -0.74 -43.42
C THR A 644 -19.41 0.17 -44.29
N ILE A 645 -19.41 1.49 -44.05
CA ILE A 645 -18.43 2.42 -44.63
C ILE A 645 -17.77 3.22 -43.51
N TYR A 646 -16.43 3.26 -43.57
CA TYR A 646 -15.54 3.79 -42.54
C TYR A 646 -15.19 5.26 -42.78
N ARG A 647 -14.81 5.97 -41.71
CA ARG A 647 -14.28 7.34 -41.72
C ARG A 647 -12.75 7.27 -41.85
N MET A 648 -12.12 7.94 -42.83
CA MET A 648 -10.87 8.70 -42.64
C MET A 648 -10.36 9.43 -43.91
N SER A 649 -9.99 10.70 -43.72
CA SER A 649 -8.81 11.39 -44.29
C SER A 649 -8.47 11.32 -45.79
N CYS A 650 -8.99 12.26 -46.60
CA CYS A 650 -8.24 12.84 -47.75
C CYS A 650 -8.81 14.21 -48.21
N PRO A 651 -8.03 15.30 -48.25
CA PRO A 651 -8.53 16.65 -48.55
C PRO A 651 -8.42 17.02 -50.04
N GLN A 652 -9.12 16.31 -50.94
CA GLN A 652 -9.16 16.71 -52.37
C GLN A 652 -10.44 16.39 -53.16
N ALA A 653 -11.42 15.68 -52.58
CA ALA A 653 -12.67 15.29 -53.25
C ALA A 653 -13.85 16.27 -53.01
N ALA A 654 -13.59 17.57 -52.98
CA ALA A 654 -14.56 18.58 -52.52
C ALA A 654 -15.38 19.29 -53.62
N LYS A 655 -15.44 18.74 -54.85
CA LYS A 655 -16.10 19.38 -56.02
C LYS A 655 -16.80 18.37 -56.95
N THR A 656 -17.81 17.66 -56.45
CA THR A 656 -18.79 16.95 -57.28
C THR A 656 -20.21 17.44 -56.96
N PRO A 657 -21.07 17.64 -57.99
CA PRO A 657 -22.37 18.31 -57.81
C PRO A 657 -23.36 17.53 -56.93
N GLU A 658 -23.20 16.21 -56.82
CA GLU A 658 -24.03 15.32 -56.00
C GLU A 658 -23.88 15.62 -54.50
N VAL A 659 -22.66 15.94 -54.05
CA VAL A 659 -22.38 16.30 -52.64
C VAL A 659 -23.01 17.65 -52.30
N GLU A 660 -23.04 18.58 -53.25
CA GLU A 660 -23.65 19.90 -53.08
C GLU A 660 -25.19 19.83 -53.06
N LEU A 661 -25.79 18.91 -53.81
CA LEU A 661 -27.23 18.62 -53.76
C LEU A 661 -27.66 18.10 -52.38
N VAL A 662 -26.94 17.11 -51.84
CA VAL A 662 -27.21 16.54 -50.50
C VAL A 662 -26.98 17.58 -49.40
N ARG A 663 -25.94 18.42 -49.52
CA ARG A 663 -25.66 19.51 -48.58
C ARG A 663 -26.74 20.59 -48.58
N THR A 664 -27.39 20.81 -49.73
CA THR A 664 -28.52 21.74 -49.86
C THR A 664 -29.81 21.14 -49.28
N PHE A 665 -30.05 19.84 -49.48
CA PHE A 665 -31.20 19.12 -48.92
C PHE A 665 -31.19 19.06 -47.38
N LEU A 666 -29.99 18.96 -46.78
CA LEU A 666 -29.78 18.92 -45.32
C LEU A 666 -29.75 20.31 -44.64
N ASN A 667 -29.83 21.41 -45.38
CA ASN A 667 -29.67 22.74 -44.81
C ASN A 667 -31.01 23.31 -44.27
N ARG A 668 -31.06 23.64 -42.97
CA ARG A 668 -32.28 23.94 -42.17
C ARG A 668 -33.15 25.15 -42.61
N ARG A 669 -32.86 25.83 -43.72
CA ARG A 669 -33.58 27.05 -44.18
C ARG A 669 -34.42 26.90 -45.46
N THR A 670 -34.51 25.70 -46.04
CA THR A 670 -35.21 25.50 -47.33
C THR A 670 -36.66 25.05 -47.13
N ASN A 671 -37.61 25.71 -47.78
CA ASN A 671 -39.06 25.51 -47.56
C ASN A 671 -39.58 24.15 -48.11
N GLN A 672 -40.46 23.49 -47.34
CA GLN A 672 -40.92 22.10 -47.52
C GLN A 672 -41.39 21.75 -48.95
N HIS A 673 -42.04 22.68 -49.65
CA HIS A 673 -42.53 22.45 -51.01
C HIS A 673 -41.42 22.11 -52.03
N LYS A 674 -40.19 22.63 -51.85
CA LYS A 674 -39.07 22.28 -52.75
C LYS A 674 -38.50 20.89 -52.51
N GLN A 675 -38.64 20.35 -51.29
CA GLN A 675 -38.19 18.98 -50.99
C GLN A 675 -39.13 17.92 -51.60
N ARG A 676 -40.46 18.17 -51.65
CA ARG A 676 -41.42 17.28 -52.32
C ARG A 676 -41.16 17.12 -53.81
N ALA A 677 -40.92 18.23 -54.53
CA ALA A 677 -40.67 18.19 -55.98
C ALA A 677 -39.45 17.36 -56.39
N ILE A 678 -38.44 17.24 -55.51
CA ILE A 678 -37.25 16.41 -55.75
C ILE A 678 -37.61 14.92 -55.59
N VAL A 679 -38.43 14.57 -54.59
CA VAL A 679 -38.87 13.18 -54.37
C VAL A 679 -39.77 12.68 -55.50
N GLU A 680 -40.68 13.52 -56.01
CA GLU A 680 -41.55 13.19 -57.15
C GLU A 680 -40.76 13.00 -58.46
N SER A 681 -39.57 13.58 -58.59
CA SER A 681 -38.71 13.41 -59.78
C SER A 681 -37.95 12.08 -59.83
N LEU A 682 -37.86 11.35 -58.71
CA LEU A 682 -37.14 10.08 -58.58
C LEU A 682 -38.09 8.87 -58.76
N GLY A 683 -38.71 8.79 -59.94
CA GLY A 683 -39.66 7.73 -60.29
C GLY A 683 -39.03 6.33 -60.42
N VAL A 684 -39.34 5.44 -59.48
CA VAL A 684 -38.99 4.01 -59.45
C VAL A 684 -40.19 3.28 -58.82
N MET A 685 -40.86 2.28 -59.40
CA MET A 685 -40.70 1.50 -60.64
C MET A 685 -42.10 1.11 -61.14
N GLY A 686 -42.22 0.68 -62.40
CA GLY A 686 -43.46 0.05 -62.88
C GLY A 686 -43.67 -1.35 -62.31
N ILE A 687 -44.48 -1.49 -61.26
CA ILE A 687 -45.13 -2.75 -60.84
C ILE A 687 -46.60 -2.44 -60.53
N SER A 688 -47.51 -3.22 -61.09
CA SER A 688 -48.95 -2.98 -61.04
C SER A 688 -49.63 -3.55 -59.78
N ASN A 689 -50.68 -2.84 -59.34
CA ASN A 689 -51.83 -3.31 -58.56
C ASN A 689 -51.60 -4.41 -57.50
N ARG A 690 -51.42 -3.99 -56.25
CA ARG A 690 -52.15 -4.55 -55.11
C ARG A 690 -52.39 -3.48 -54.04
N GLU A 691 -53.46 -3.68 -53.27
CA GLU A 691 -54.08 -2.65 -52.42
C GLU A 691 -53.18 -2.22 -51.26
N TRP A 692 -53.22 -0.92 -50.92
CA TRP A 692 -52.59 -0.37 -49.74
C TRP A 692 -53.55 -0.49 -48.54
N SER A 693 -53.18 -1.28 -47.53
CA SER A 693 -53.86 -1.26 -46.22
C SER A 693 -53.36 -0.08 -45.37
N GLU A 694 -54.17 0.38 -44.41
CA GLU A 694 -53.83 1.48 -43.48
C GLU A 694 -52.52 1.23 -42.70
N SER A 695 -52.12 -0.03 -42.55
CA SER A 695 -50.83 -0.49 -42.03
C SER A 695 -49.63 0.21 -42.68
N SER A 696 -49.74 0.54 -43.97
CA SER A 696 -48.66 1.15 -44.76
C SER A 696 -48.49 2.64 -44.48
N LEU A 697 -49.54 3.34 -44.03
CA LEU A 697 -49.46 4.74 -43.58
C LEU A 697 -48.76 4.86 -42.22
N ILE A 698 -48.95 3.88 -41.33
CA ILE A 698 -48.27 3.80 -40.04
C ILE A 698 -46.75 3.63 -40.22
N THR A 699 -46.33 2.86 -41.24
CA THR A 699 -44.91 2.60 -41.54
C THR A 699 -44.17 3.79 -42.16
N MET A 700 -44.87 4.79 -42.74
CA MET A 700 -44.25 6.08 -43.07
C MET A 700 -44.34 7.11 -41.93
N GLY A 701 -45.32 6.99 -41.03
CA GLY A 701 -45.40 7.80 -39.81
C GLY A 701 -44.27 7.54 -38.81
N SER A 702 -43.65 6.36 -38.83
CA SER A 702 -42.60 5.96 -37.88
C SER A 702 -41.19 6.48 -38.17
N VAL A 703 -40.96 7.14 -39.32
CA VAL A 703 -39.64 7.70 -39.70
C VAL A 703 -39.46 9.15 -39.24
N PHE A 704 -40.55 9.84 -38.87
CA PHE A 704 -40.51 11.18 -38.28
C PHE A 704 -41.22 11.23 -36.92
N THR A 705 -40.73 10.44 -35.97
CA THR A 705 -40.98 10.72 -34.56
C THR A 705 -40.33 12.08 -34.24
N LEU A 706 -41.14 13.13 -34.12
CA LEU A 706 -40.77 14.37 -33.45
C LEU A 706 -40.42 14.02 -32.00
N GLN A 707 -39.17 13.67 -31.73
CA GLN A 707 -38.70 13.44 -30.37
C GLN A 707 -38.83 14.76 -29.61
N ARG A 708 -39.79 14.78 -28.68
CA ARG A 708 -39.92 15.85 -27.69
C ARG A 708 -38.58 16.01 -26.96
N GLN A 709 -38.11 17.24 -26.85
CA GLN A 709 -36.91 17.55 -26.08
C GLN A 709 -37.08 17.04 -24.65
N LYS A 710 -36.15 16.20 -24.19
CA LYS A 710 -36.19 15.65 -22.83
C LYS A 710 -35.95 16.74 -21.80
N ARG A 711 -36.57 16.61 -20.63
CA ARG A 711 -36.49 17.59 -19.54
C ARG A 711 -35.98 16.94 -18.26
N VAL A 712 -35.00 17.58 -17.60
CA VAL A 712 -34.44 17.16 -16.31
C VAL A 712 -34.82 18.16 -15.22
N ALA A 713 -35.36 17.68 -14.11
CA ALA A 713 -35.58 18.48 -12.91
C ALA A 713 -34.46 18.25 -11.90
N VAL A 714 -33.95 19.32 -11.30
CA VAL A 714 -32.99 19.28 -10.19
C VAL A 714 -33.62 20.00 -9.00
N VAL A 715 -33.58 19.43 -7.80
CA VAL A 715 -34.15 20.06 -6.60
C VAL A 715 -33.03 20.43 -5.64
N GLY A 716 -32.80 21.73 -5.43
CA GLY A 716 -31.78 22.30 -4.53
C GLY A 716 -30.62 22.99 -5.26
N GLY A 717 -30.47 24.31 -5.05
CA GLY A 717 -29.42 25.19 -5.57
C GLY A 717 -28.18 25.25 -4.65
N GLY A 718 -27.84 24.12 -4.04
CA GLY A 718 -26.59 23.94 -3.32
C GLY A 718 -25.45 23.47 -4.22
N PRO A 719 -24.25 23.21 -3.65
CA PRO A 719 -23.10 22.70 -4.39
C PRO A 719 -23.40 21.44 -5.23
N ALA A 720 -24.28 20.56 -4.73
CA ALA A 720 -24.72 19.36 -5.45
C ALA A 720 -25.51 19.67 -6.74
N GLY A 721 -26.44 20.64 -6.70
CA GLY A 721 -27.22 21.04 -7.86
C GLY A 721 -26.41 21.85 -8.88
N LEU A 722 -25.54 22.74 -8.39
CA LEU A 722 -24.61 23.50 -9.23
C LEU A 722 -23.60 22.59 -9.94
N ALA A 723 -23.07 21.57 -9.24
CA ALA A 723 -22.26 20.53 -9.84
C ALA A 723 -23.03 19.80 -10.96
N PHE A 724 -24.30 19.42 -10.72
CA PHE A 724 -25.11 18.79 -11.76
C PHE A 724 -25.29 19.69 -12.99
N LEU A 725 -25.63 20.96 -12.82
CA LEU A 725 -25.76 21.89 -13.95
C LEU A 725 -24.44 22.08 -14.73
N ARG A 726 -23.31 22.22 -14.02
CA ARG A 726 -21.98 22.33 -14.64
C ARG A 726 -21.63 21.08 -15.46
N VAL A 727 -21.90 19.90 -14.91
CA VAL A 727 -21.58 18.62 -15.56
C VAL A 727 -22.54 18.34 -16.71
N PHE A 728 -23.83 18.61 -16.56
CA PHE A 728 -24.82 18.50 -17.64
C PHE A 728 -24.42 19.32 -18.87
N LYS A 729 -23.92 20.55 -18.66
CA LYS A 729 -23.37 21.41 -19.72
C LYS A 729 -22.11 20.82 -20.40
N GLU A 730 -21.33 19.99 -19.71
CA GLU A 730 -20.15 19.31 -20.29
C GLU A 730 -20.53 18.17 -21.26
N PHE A 731 -21.69 17.51 -21.03
CA PHE A 731 -22.16 16.42 -21.87
C PHE A 731 -22.88 16.88 -23.16
N ASP A 732 -23.11 18.19 -23.33
CA ASP A 732 -23.69 18.83 -24.53
C ASP A 732 -24.96 18.14 -25.06
N LEU A 733 -25.88 17.81 -24.15
CA LEU A 733 -27.16 17.17 -24.47
C LEU A 733 -28.18 18.22 -24.95
N ASP A 734 -28.90 17.94 -26.04
CA ASP A 734 -30.01 18.76 -26.54
C ASP A 734 -31.29 18.57 -25.70
N TRP A 735 -31.17 18.77 -24.38
CA TRP A 735 -32.17 18.50 -23.35
C TRP A 735 -32.38 19.77 -22.50
N GLU A 736 -33.60 19.99 -22.03
CA GLU A 736 -33.91 21.08 -21.10
C GLU A 736 -33.54 20.66 -19.67
N VAL A 737 -32.97 21.57 -18.87
CA VAL A 737 -32.75 21.36 -17.44
C VAL A 737 -33.29 22.53 -16.64
N VAL A 738 -34.03 22.22 -15.58
CA VAL A 738 -34.60 23.19 -14.64
C VAL A 738 -34.20 22.80 -13.23
N LEU A 739 -33.52 23.70 -12.54
CA LEU A 739 -33.19 23.59 -11.12
C LEU A 739 -34.17 24.42 -10.30
N PHE A 740 -34.80 23.80 -9.31
CA PHE A 740 -35.70 24.44 -8.37
C PHE A 740 -34.95 24.75 -7.06
N GLU A 741 -34.78 26.03 -6.74
CA GLU A 741 -34.28 26.50 -5.43
C GLU A 741 -35.45 27.09 -4.63
N ALA A 742 -35.57 26.68 -3.38
CA ALA A 742 -36.65 27.10 -2.49
C ALA A 742 -36.44 28.53 -1.95
N ARG A 743 -35.20 29.01 -1.92
CA ARG A 743 -34.81 30.36 -1.50
C ARG A 743 -34.70 31.32 -2.69
N ASP A 744 -34.46 32.59 -2.41
CA ASP A 744 -34.22 33.66 -3.38
C ASP A 744 -32.81 33.65 -4.00
N GLU A 745 -31.83 32.97 -3.38
CA GLU A 745 -30.45 32.88 -3.86
C GLU A 745 -29.82 31.50 -3.61
N ILE A 746 -28.78 31.15 -4.39
CA ILE A 746 -28.03 29.89 -4.25
C ILE A 746 -27.10 29.87 -3.03
N GLY A 747 -26.69 28.66 -2.64
CA GLY A 747 -25.72 28.42 -1.56
C GLY A 747 -25.95 27.10 -0.81
N GLY A 748 -27.15 26.53 -0.85
CA GLY A 748 -27.48 25.30 -0.14
C GLY A 748 -27.36 25.49 1.38
N VAL A 749 -26.40 24.82 2.03
CA VAL A 749 -26.10 25.06 3.45
C VAL A 749 -25.37 26.39 3.65
N TRP A 750 -24.56 26.84 2.68
CA TRP A 750 -23.74 28.05 2.78
C TRP A 750 -24.54 29.34 2.67
N TYR A 751 -25.84 29.27 2.40
CA TYR A 751 -26.74 30.42 2.34
C TYR A 751 -26.81 31.15 3.70
N LEU A 752 -26.43 32.43 3.72
CA LEU A 752 -26.65 33.35 4.85
C LEU A 752 -28.15 33.58 5.06
N ALA A 753 -28.69 33.08 6.17
CA ALA A 753 -30.04 33.41 6.60
C ALA A 753 -30.02 34.78 7.32
N ASP A 754 -30.89 35.70 6.90
CA ASP A 754 -31.11 36.98 7.57
C ASP A 754 -31.67 36.75 8.99
N ASP A 755 -31.24 37.54 9.97
CA ASP A 755 -31.66 37.40 11.38
C ASP A 755 -33.18 37.60 11.55
N ALA A 756 -33.81 38.39 10.67
CA ALA A 756 -35.26 38.54 10.60
C ALA A 756 -36.02 37.24 10.24
N GLN A 757 -35.32 36.21 9.72
CA GLN A 757 -35.89 34.89 9.42
C GLN A 757 -35.76 33.90 10.59
N LEU A 758 -35.09 34.28 11.68
CA LEU A 758 -34.99 33.47 12.89
C LEU A 758 -36.27 33.60 13.72
N ASP A 759 -37.03 32.51 13.81
CA ASP A 759 -38.19 32.42 14.69
C ASP A 759 -37.74 32.41 16.16
N PRO A 760 -38.07 33.44 16.97
CA PRO A 760 -37.70 33.47 18.39
C PRO A 760 -38.31 32.33 19.21
N GLY A 761 -39.45 31.78 18.76
CA GLY A 761 -40.09 30.61 19.35
C GLY A 761 -39.58 29.27 18.82
N ARG A 762 -38.64 29.27 17.86
CA ARG A 762 -38.05 28.08 17.22
C ARG A 762 -39.06 27.07 16.64
N SER A 763 -40.28 27.50 16.35
CA SER A 763 -41.34 26.67 15.74
C SER A 763 -41.09 26.40 14.26
N LYS A 764 -40.32 27.27 13.59
CA LYS A 764 -39.83 27.08 12.22
C LYS A 764 -38.33 26.74 12.22
N LEU A 765 -37.94 25.88 11.28
CA LEU A 765 -36.53 25.64 10.98
C LEU A 765 -35.94 26.88 10.30
N PRO A 766 -34.72 27.30 10.67
CA PRO A 766 -34.05 28.42 10.01
C PRO A 766 -33.72 28.05 8.56
N ALA A 767 -33.60 29.07 7.69
CA ALA A 767 -33.27 28.84 6.28
C ALA A 767 -31.92 28.10 6.10
N SER A 768 -30.97 28.28 7.02
CA SER A 768 -29.68 27.55 7.07
C SER A 768 -29.30 27.17 8.51
N PRO A 769 -28.61 26.03 8.73
CA PRO A 769 -28.05 25.65 10.03
C PRO A 769 -26.72 26.35 10.39
N ILE A 770 -26.23 27.27 9.57
CA ILE A 770 -24.94 27.96 9.80
C ILE A 770 -25.05 28.99 10.94
N TYR A 771 -23.92 29.18 11.62
CA TYR A 771 -23.69 30.14 12.70
C TYR A 771 -22.51 31.07 12.37
N ASN A 772 -22.43 32.22 13.04
CA ASN A 772 -21.68 33.39 12.56
C ASN A 772 -20.15 33.17 12.54
N SER A 773 -19.63 32.38 13.47
CA SER A 773 -18.20 32.02 13.57
C SER A 773 -17.76 30.88 12.63
N LEU A 774 -18.67 30.27 11.87
CA LEU A 774 -18.39 29.07 11.09
C LEU A 774 -17.34 29.31 10.01
N THR A 775 -16.17 28.69 10.20
CA THR A 775 -15.11 28.54 9.22
C THR A 775 -15.14 27.15 8.59
N THR A 776 -14.62 27.00 7.37
CA THR A 776 -14.49 25.66 6.78
C THR A 776 -13.59 24.76 7.64
N ASN A 777 -13.87 23.46 7.60
CA ASN A 777 -13.02 22.41 8.17
C ASN A 777 -12.03 21.83 7.14
N LEU A 778 -12.06 22.33 5.90
CA LEU A 778 -11.22 21.92 4.78
C LEU A 778 -10.54 23.14 4.15
N PRO A 779 -9.27 23.02 3.72
CA PRO A 779 -8.61 24.03 2.90
C PRO A 779 -9.38 24.31 1.60
N VAL A 780 -9.44 25.57 1.19
CA VAL A 780 -10.16 26.02 -0.03
C VAL A 780 -9.77 25.24 -1.29
N ASN A 781 -8.48 24.97 -1.48
CA ASN A 781 -7.94 24.26 -2.63
C ASN A 781 -8.23 22.76 -2.63
N ILE A 782 -8.60 22.18 -1.47
CA ILE A 782 -9.13 20.82 -1.39
C ILE A 782 -10.65 20.83 -1.60
N MET A 783 -11.35 21.87 -1.11
CA MET A 783 -12.80 21.98 -1.19
C MET A 783 -13.35 22.43 -2.55
N ALA A 784 -12.54 23.07 -3.40
CA ALA A 784 -12.96 23.62 -4.69
C ALA A 784 -13.51 22.57 -5.69
N PHE A 785 -14.39 23.01 -6.58
CA PHE A 785 -14.71 22.33 -7.83
C PHE A 785 -13.47 22.22 -8.74
N HIS A 786 -13.42 21.24 -9.64
CA HIS A 786 -12.23 21.00 -10.47
C HIS A 786 -11.89 22.17 -11.38
N ASP A 787 -12.88 22.61 -12.16
CA ASP A 787 -12.69 23.59 -13.23
C ASP A 787 -12.75 25.05 -12.70
N TYR A 788 -12.82 25.26 -11.36
CA TYR A 788 -12.93 26.60 -10.76
C TYR A 788 -12.37 26.68 -9.34
N GLN A 789 -11.30 27.44 -9.15
CA GLN A 789 -10.61 27.60 -7.86
C GLN A 789 -11.09 28.85 -7.10
N PHE A 790 -10.88 28.88 -5.78
CA PHE A 790 -11.17 30.07 -4.97
C PHE A 790 -10.28 31.26 -5.39
N PRO A 791 -10.76 32.52 -5.27
CA PRO A 791 -9.97 33.69 -5.62
C PRO A 791 -8.62 33.78 -4.89
N PRO A 792 -7.56 34.31 -5.53
CA PRO A 792 -6.27 34.54 -4.86
C PRO A 792 -6.42 35.46 -3.64
N GLY A 793 -5.62 35.22 -2.60
CA GLY A 793 -5.75 35.96 -1.34
C GLY A 793 -6.88 35.50 -0.41
N THR A 794 -7.73 34.55 -0.83
CA THR A 794 -8.73 33.95 0.07
C THR A 794 -8.06 33.28 1.27
N ALA A 795 -8.60 33.46 2.48
CA ALA A 795 -8.12 32.74 3.66
C ALA A 795 -8.17 31.21 3.46
N LEU A 796 -7.16 30.46 3.93
CA LEU A 796 -7.07 29.02 3.65
C LEU A 796 -8.27 28.22 4.20
N PHE A 797 -8.77 28.62 5.37
CA PHE A 797 -10.00 28.13 6.01
C PHE A 797 -10.95 29.32 6.21
N PRO A 798 -11.71 29.75 5.18
CA PRO A 798 -12.48 30.97 5.21
C PRO A 798 -13.78 30.80 6.00
N GLN A 799 -14.38 31.92 6.38
CA GLN A 799 -15.74 31.94 6.91
C GLN A 799 -16.77 31.62 5.82
N PHE A 800 -17.93 31.13 6.25
CA PHE A 800 -19.02 30.70 5.35
C PHE A 800 -19.46 31.71 4.27
N PRO A 801 -19.46 33.05 4.45
CA PRO A 801 -19.93 33.97 3.41
C PRO A 801 -19.04 33.94 2.16
N VAL A 802 -17.74 33.71 2.34
CA VAL A 802 -16.78 33.55 1.23
C VAL A 802 -17.09 32.28 0.44
N VAL A 803 -17.57 31.22 1.10
CA VAL A 803 -17.99 29.98 0.44
C VAL A 803 -19.29 30.20 -0.33
N GLN A 804 -20.23 31.00 0.19
CA GLN A 804 -21.42 31.39 -0.57
C GLN A 804 -21.04 32.20 -1.81
N GLN A 805 -20.16 33.21 -1.66
CA GLN A 805 -19.69 34.03 -2.78
C GLN A 805 -19.01 33.18 -3.86
N TYR A 806 -18.14 32.24 -3.48
CA TYR A 806 -17.53 31.30 -4.42
C TYR A 806 -18.56 30.48 -5.23
N LEU A 807 -19.71 30.10 -4.63
CA LEU A 807 -20.78 29.40 -5.34
C LEU A 807 -21.56 30.33 -6.29
N LEU A 808 -21.70 31.61 -5.93
CA LEU A 808 -22.25 32.67 -6.80
C LEU A 808 -21.35 32.88 -8.01
N ASP A 809 -20.06 33.14 -7.78
CA ASP A 809 -19.06 33.37 -8.81
C ASP A 809 -18.92 32.16 -9.75
N PHE A 810 -19.00 30.93 -9.22
CA PHE A 810 -19.04 29.70 -10.00
C PHE A 810 -20.27 29.63 -10.92
N ALA A 811 -21.46 29.94 -10.40
CA ALA A 811 -22.70 29.90 -11.16
C ALA A 811 -22.75 30.98 -12.26
N GLU A 812 -22.12 32.14 -12.03
CA GLU A 812 -21.98 33.20 -13.03
C GLU A 812 -20.92 32.85 -14.09
N ASN A 813 -19.73 32.41 -13.67
CA ASN A 813 -18.62 32.04 -14.57
C ASN A 813 -19.03 30.96 -15.60
N PHE A 814 -19.91 30.03 -15.21
CA PHE A 814 -20.42 28.99 -16.12
C PHE A 814 -21.82 29.28 -16.68
N ASP A 815 -22.40 30.46 -16.46
CA ASP A 815 -23.73 30.84 -16.95
C ASP A 815 -24.80 29.78 -16.61
N LEU A 816 -24.86 29.42 -15.31
CA LEU A 816 -25.76 28.41 -14.77
C LEU A 816 -27.06 29.01 -14.24
N ARG A 817 -27.05 30.29 -13.84
CA ARG A 817 -28.20 31.00 -13.23
C ARG A 817 -29.48 30.93 -14.08
N LYS A 818 -29.36 30.94 -15.40
CA LYS A 818 -30.51 30.83 -16.34
C LYS A 818 -31.29 29.51 -16.26
N PHE A 819 -30.71 28.46 -15.66
CA PHE A 819 -31.38 27.17 -15.44
C PHE A 819 -32.06 27.09 -14.07
N ILE A 820 -31.95 28.13 -13.23
CA ILE A 820 -32.40 28.13 -11.83
C ILE A 820 -33.70 28.93 -11.71
N GLN A 821 -34.72 28.31 -11.13
CA GLN A 821 -35.95 28.94 -10.66
C GLN A 821 -35.85 29.12 -9.15
N PHE A 822 -35.69 30.37 -8.72
CA PHE A 822 -35.68 30.77 -7.31
C PHE A 822 -37.09 30.83 -6.73
N GLN A 823 -37.19 30.86 -5.39
CA GLN A 823 -38.43 30.88 -4.61
C GLN A 823 -39.42 29.75 -4.98
N SER A 824 -38.92 28.68 -5.59
CA SER A 824 -39.67 27.61 -6.23
C SER A 824 -39.54 26.33 -5.43
N ARG A 825 -40.05 26.35 -4.19
CA ARG A 825 -40.02 25.19 -3.29
C ARG A 825 -40.87 24.04 -3.86
N VAL A 826 -40.24 22.91 -4.17
CA VAL A 826 -40.96 21.67 -4.54
C VAL A 826 -41.69 21.10 -3.32
N GLU A 827 -42.99 20.85 -3.47
CA GLU A 827 -43.84 20.26 -2.43
C GLU A 827 -44.04 18.75 -2.65
N GLU A 828 -44.24 18.34 -3.90
CA GLU A 828 -44.48 16.95 -4.28
C GLU A 828 -43.76 16.63 -5.60
N ALA A 829 -43.05 15.50 -5.63
CA ALA A 829 -42.52 14.87 -6.83
C ALA A 829 -43.03 13.42 -6.87
N SER A 830 -43.68 13.04 -7.97
CA SER A 830 -44.22 11.69 -8.16
C SER A 830 -43.95 11.13 -9.55
N TRP A 831 -43.45 9.89 -9.58
CA TRP A 831 -43.26 9.12 -10.81
C TRP A 831 -44.59 8.48 -11.22
N ARG A 832 -45.15 8.88 -12.37
CA ARG A 832 -46.36 8.30 -12.98
C ARG A 832 -46.25 8.36 -14.50
N ASP A 833 -46.81 7.36 -15.18
CA ASP A 833 -46.87 7.29 -16.65
C ASP A 833 -45.51 7.48 -17.36
N GLY A 834 -44.43 6.97 -16.74
CA GLY A 834 -43.06 7.07 -17.26
C GLY A 834 -42.43 8.47 -17.15
N ALA A 835 -42.91 9.34 -16.27
CA ALA A 835 -42.35 10.67 -16.05
C ALA A 835 -42.50 11.15 -14.59
N TRP A 836 -41.69 12.14 -14.22
CA TRP A 836 -41.79 12.88 -12.97
C TRP A 836 -42.79 14.03 -13.09
N ASN A 837 -43.77 14.03 -12.21
CA ASN A 837 -44.76 15.09 -12.03
C ASN A 837 -44.39 15.88 -10.77
N ILE A 838 -44.06 17.17 -10.94
CA ILE A 838 -43.53 18.04 -9.90
C ILE A 838 -44.53 19.17 -9.62
N ARG A 839 -44.93 19.33 -8.35
CA ARG A 839 -45.70 20.48 -7.85
C ARG A 839 -44.77 21.42 -7.09
N VAL A 840 -44.80 22.70 -7.48
CA VAL A 840 -44.08 23.79 -6.82
C VAL A 840 -45.07 24.60 -5.97
N ALA A 841 -44.64 25.00 -4.77
CA ALA A 841 -45.44 25.80 -3.86
C ALA A 841 -45.98 27.07 -4.54
N GLY A 842 -47.28 27.33 -4.40
CA GLY A 842 -47.95 28.48 -5.03
C GLY A 842 -48.26 28.33 -6.52
N GLN A 843 -47.80 27.26 -7.19
CA GLN A 843 -48.17 26.95 -8.58
C GLN A 843 -49.25 25.87 -8.61
N SER A 844 -50.34 26.11 -9.34
CA SER A 844 -51.42 25.13 -9.54
C SER A 844 -51.11 24.11 -10.65
N GLU A 845 -50.19 24.43 -11.55
CA GLU A 845 -49.79 23.57 -12.67
C GLU A 845 -48.73 22.55 -12.24
N VAL A 846 -48.90 21.30 -12.65
CA VAL A 846 -47.96 20.20 -12.37
C VAL A 846 -47.01 20.06 -13.55
N GLN A 847 -45.72 20.31 -13.32
CA GLN A 847 -44.70 20.28 -14.37
C GLN A 847 -44.19 18.84 -14.59
N ARG A 848 -44.09 18.42 -15.86
CA ARG A 848 -43.66 17.06 -16.25
C ARG A 848 -42.21 17.03 -16.75
N PHE A 849 -41.42 16.09 -16.24
CA PHE A 849 -39.99 15.89 -16.53
C PHE A 849 -39.68 14.40 -16.77
N ASP A 850 -38.65 14.09 -17.56
CA ASP A 850 -38.21 12.72 -17.83
C ASP A 850 -37.29 12.16 -16.73
N HIS A 851 -36.52 13.04 -16.10
CA HIS A 851 -35.48 12.69 -15.12
C HIS A 851 -35.55 13.62 -13.89
N LEU A 852 -35.27 13.10 -12.69
CA LEU A 852 -35.22 13.85 -11.43
C LEU A 852 -33.87 13.69 -10.73
N VAL A 853 -33.32 14.80 -10.25
CA VAL A 853 -32.10 14.86 -9.43
C VAL A 853 -32.42 15.46 -8.07
N VAL A 854 -32.20 14.67 -7.03
CA VAL A 854 -32.37 15.07 -5.63
C VAL A 854 -31.03 15.60 -5.11
N ALA A 855 -30.92 16.92 -5.01
CA ALA A 855 -29.75 17.67 -4.56
C ALA A 855 -30.08 18.63 -3.40
N ASN A 856 -31.19 18.37 -2.68
CA ASN A 856 -31.79 19.29 -1.70
C ASN A 856 -30.98 19.47 -0.42
N GLY A 857 -29.92 18.68 -0.24
CA GLY A 857 -29.10 18.64 0.97
C GLY A 857 -29.80 17.95 2.15
N HIS A 858 -28.99 17.42 3.06
CA HIS A 858 -29.48 16.63 4.20
C HIS A 858 -29.25 17.30 5.57
N TYR A 859 -28.65 18.48 5.61
CA TYR A 859 -28.38 19.26 6.83
C TYR A 859 -29.53 20.24 7.14
N ASN A 860 -30.76 19.74 7.20
CA ASN A 860 -31.95 20.58 7.44
C ASN A 860 -32.75 20.08 8.65
N LYS A 861 -33.32 18.87 8.59
CA LYS A 861 -34.11 18.30 9.69
C LYS A 861 -33.19 17.86 10.85
N PRO A 862 -33.26 18.47 12.04
CA PRO A 862 -32.44 18.09 13.19
C PRO A 862 -32.70 16.64 13.63
N TYR A 863 -31.65 15.95 14.08
CA TYR A 863 -31.80 14.64 14.72
C TYR A 863 -31.76 14.81 16.25
N GLU A 864 -32.91 14.70 16.90
CA GLU A 864 -33.03 14.64 18.36
C GLU A 864 -32.79 13.21 18.86
N PRO A 865 -31.87 12.98 19.81
CA PRO A 865 -31.72 11.68 20.44
C PRO A 865 -32.82 11.46 21.48
N ASP A 866 -33.45 10.29 21.43
CA ASP A 866 -34.34 9.83 22.50
C ASP A 866 -33.51 9.44 23.74
N ILE A 867 -33.35 10.39 24.66
CA ILE A 867 -32.64 10.20 25.94
C ILE A 867 -33.67 10.37 27.07
N PRO A 868 -33.81 9.38 27.97
CA PRO A 868 -34.76 9.44 29.08
C PRO A 868 -34.67 10.74 29.88
N GLY A 869 -35.81 11.41 30.04
CA GLY A 869 -35.95 12.65 30.80
C GLY A 869 -35.57 13.94 30.09
N LEU A 870 -34.98 13.91 28.89
CA LEU A 870 -34.47 15.13 28.22
C LEU A 870 -35.59 16.15 27.94
N ARG A 871 -36.76 15.69 27.49
CA ARG A 871 -37.91 16.56 27.19
C ARG A 871 -38.55 17.13 28.45
N GLU A 872 -38.70 16.31 29.50
CA GLU A 872 -39.21 16.77 30.80
C GLU A 872 -38.25 17.77 31.47
N TRP A 873 -36.94 17.54 31.35
CA TRP A 873 -35.89 18.43 31.88
C TRP A 873 -35.92 19.81 31.18
N GLY A 874 -36.10 19.85 29.86
CA GLY A 874 -36.22 21.09 29.09
C GLY A 874 -37.55 21.83 29.28
N ALA A 875 -38.57 21.19 29.85
CA ALA A 875 -39.85 21.84 30.20
C ALA A 875 -39.80 22.59 31.55
N VAL A 876 -38.73 22.43 32.33
CA VAL A 876 -38.55 23.13 33.60
C VAL A 876 -38.17 24.60 33.35
N ARG A 877 -38.92 25.53 33.93
CA ARG A 877 -38.69 26.97 33.78
C ARG A 877 -37.26 27.35 34.17
N GLY A 878 -36.56 28.03 33.26
CA GLY A 878 -35.17 28.45 33.43
C GLY A 878 -34.15 27.56 32.73
N ARG A 879 -34.56 26.36 32.27
CA ARG A 879 -33.71 25.44 31.48
C ARG A 879 -34.04 25.53 30.00
N GLU A 880 -33.06 25.17 29.17
CA GLU A 880 -33.16 25.29 27.72
C GLU A 880 -32.56 24.07 27.03
N VAL A 881 -33.28 23.48 26.06
CA VAL A 881 -32.78 22.41 25.19
C VAL A 881 -32.96 22.86 23.74
N MET A 882 -31.91 22.77 22.92
CA MET A 882 -31.98 23.10 21.49
C MET A 882 -31.03 22.23 20.65
N HIS A 883 -31.26 22.15 19.34
CA HIS A 883 -30.24 21.64 18.41
C HIS A 883 -29.30 22.75 17.93
N SER A 884 -28.07 22.41 17.55
CA SER A 884 -27.06 23.35 17.04
C SER A 884 -27.50 24.11 15.78
N THR A 885 -28.55 23.67 15.10
CA THR A 885 -29.23 24.37 13.99
C THR A 885 -29.68 25.80 14.33
N TRP A 886 -30.09 26.03 15.57
CA TRP A 886 -30.55 27.34 16.07
C TRP A 886 -29.46 28.16 16.76
N TYR A 887 -28.23 27.63 16.87
CA TYR A 887 -27.09 28.39 17.38
C TYR A 887 -26.66 29.46 16.35
N ARG A 888 -26.18 30.62 16.82
CA ARG A 888 -25.70 31.71 15.96
C ARG A 888 -24.42 32.37 16.48
N GLU A 889 -24.39 32.64 17.77
CA GLU A 889 -23.28 33.31 18.46
C GLU A 889 -23.21 32.86 19.93
N PRO A 890 -22.08 33.06 20.64
CA PRO A 890 -21.91 32.60 22.00
C PRO A 890 -22.49 33.56 23.06
N SER A 891 -22.73 34.84 22.74
CA SER A 891 -23.12 35.86 23.73
C SER A 891 -24.36 35.51 24.59
N PRO A 892 -25.41 34.79 24.12
CA PRO A 892 -26.58 34.44 24.94
C PRO A 892 -26.32 33.39 26.03
N TYR A 893 -25.11 32.82 26.08
CA TYR A 893 -24.70 31.82 27.06
C TYR A 893 -23.80 32.37 28.16
N ALA A 894 -23.51 33.68 28.14
CA ALA A 894 -22.71 34.33 29.16
C ALA A 894 -23.25 34.07 30.57
N GLY A 895 -22.39 33.60 31.48
CA GLY A 895 -22.75 33.29 32.87
C GLY A 895 -23.62 32.03 33.10
N LYS A 896 -23.97 31.27 32.06
CA LYS A 896 -24.72 29.99 32.18
C LYS A 896 -23.78 28.77 32.25
N ARG A 897 -24.28 27.65 32.76
CA ARG A 897 -23.68 26.32 32.58
C ARG A 897 -24.26 25.62 31.35
N VAL A 898 -23.41 25.25 30.39
CA VAL A 898 -23.85 24.73 29.08
C VAL A 898 -23.29 23.35 28.79
N LEU A 899 -24.16 22.39 28.43
CA LEU A 899 -23.80 21.05 27.99
C LEU A 899 -23.99 20.91 26.47
N VAL A 900 -22.89 20.76 25.74
CA VAL A 900 -22.89 20.47 24.29
C VAL A 900 -22.77 18.96 24.08
N VAL A 901 -23.78 18.33 23.48
CA VAL A 901 -23.84 16.87 23.26
C VAL A 901 -23.58 16.54 21.79
N GLY A 902 -22.38 16.07 21.46
CA GLY A 902 -22.03 15.62 20.11
C GLY A 902 -20.55 15.84 19.74
N GLY A 903 -19.93 14.84 19.11
CA GLY A 903 -18.50 14.88 18.73
C GLY A 903 -18.20 15.34 17.28
N GLY A 904 -19.23 15.72 16.52
CA GLY A 904 -19.09 16.25 15.15
C GLY A 904 -18.52 17.68 15.11
N PRO A 905 -18.27 18.26 13.93
CA PRO A 905 -17.66 19.59 13.78
C PRO A 905 -18.37 20.66 14.62
N SER A 906 -19.68 20.85 14.41
CA SER A 906 -20.49 21.80 15.18
C SER A 906 -20.41 21.59 16.69
N GLY A 907 -20.30 20.35 17.16
CA GLY A 907 -20.19 20.08 18.61
C GLY A 907 -18.84 20.47 19.20
N ARG A 908 -17.77 20.44 18.41
CA ARG A 908 -16.43 20.89 18.80
C ARG A 908 -16.29 22.41 18.68
N ASP A 909 -16.76 22.98 17.57
CA ASP A 909 -16.67 24.41 17.30
C ASP A 909 -17.48 25.18 18.36
N LEU A 910 -18.74 24.79 18.62
CA LEU A 910 -19.59 25.41 19.65
C LEU A 910 -19.08 25.20 21.08
N SER A 911 -18.52 24.03 21.43
CA SER A 911 -18.05 23.81 22.80
C SER A 911 -16.81 24.65 23.13
N ILE A 912 -15.93 24.89 22.14
CA ILE A 912 -14.78 25.78 22.27
C ILE A 912 -15.20 27.26 22.27
N GLU A 913 -16.19 27.64 21.46
CA GLU A 913 -16.66 29.02 21.37
C GLU A 913 -17.45 29.45 22.62
N ILE A 914 -18.38 28.62 23.09
CA ILE A 914 -19.19 28.90 24.28
C ILE A 914 -18.32 28.92 25.55
N ALA A 915 -17.27 28.11 25.61
CA ALA A 915 -16.30 28.08 26.72
C ALA A 915 -15.59 29.42 26.97
N GLN A 916 -15.61 30.36 26.01
CA GLN A 916 -15.02 31.69 26.16
C GLN A 916 -15.91 32.68 26.95
N VAL A 917 -17.20 32.39 27.11
CA VAL A 917 -18.17 33.31 27.73
C VAL A 917 -19.07 32.68 28.80
N ALA A 918 -19.36 31.38 28.70
CA ALA A 918 -20.17 30.65 29.67
C ALA A 918 -19.44 30.48 31.01
N LEU A 919 -20.19 30.29 32.08
CA LEU A 919 -19.64 30.07 33.42
C LEU A 919 -18.84 28.76 33.47
N GLU A 920 -19.45 27.68 32.96
CA GLU A 920 -18.81 26.38 32.76
C GLU A 920 -19.39 25.72 31.51
N THR A 921 -18.54 25.21 30.62
CA THR A 921 -18.99 24.46 29.43
C THR A 921 -18.58 23.00 29.54
N TYR A 922 -19.50 22.10 29.21
CA TYR A 922 -19.32 20.65 29.21
C TYR A 922 -19.45 20.14 27.78
N HIS A 923 -18.44 19.42 27.27
CA HIS A 923 -18.49 18.77 25.97
C HIS A 923 -18.67 17.26 26.14
N SER A 924 -19.87 16.77 25.82
CA SER A 924 -20.22 15.37 25.89
C SER A 924 -20.04 14.66 24.55
N VAL A 925 -19.20 13.62 24.54
CA VAL A 925 -18.95 12.77 23.37
C VAL A 925 -18.92 11.29 23.78
N LYS A 926 -19.43 10.42 22.91
CA LYS A 926 -19.34 8.96 23.12
C LYS A 926 -17.88 8.52 23.15
N GLY A 927 -17.47 7.88 24.25
CA GLY A 927 -16.10 7.41 24.45
C GLY A 927 -15.14 8.44 25.02
N PHE A 928 -15.59 9.65 25.38
CA PHE A 928 -14.80 10.52 26.25
C PHE A 928 -14.84 9.99 27.68
N GLU A 929 -13.68 9.98 28.32
CA GLU A 929 -13.54 9.86 29.77
C GLU A 929 -13.86 11.22 30.42
N ARG A 930 -14.25 11.22 31.69
CA ARG A 930 -14.49 12.46 32.43
C ARG A 930 -13.15 13.18 32.64
N ASN A 931 -13.06 14.41 32.14
CA ASN A 931 -11.93 15.30 32.41
C ASN A 931 -12.45 16.69 32.82
N ASP A 932 -11.98 17.19 33.96
CA ASP A 932 -12.38 18.47 34.55
C ASP A 932 -11.35 19.60 34.33
N ASP A 933 -10.15 19.28 33.82
CA ASP A 933 -9.03 20.24 33.65
C ASP A 933 -9.08 21.11 32.37
N PRO A 934 -9.60 20.67 31.21
CA PRO A 934 -9.85 21.58 30.09
C PRO A 934 -11.21 22.29 30.26
N ASN A 935 -11.30 23.55 29.83
CA ASN A 935 -12.57 24.19 29.50
C ASN A 935 -12.69 24.25 27.96
N PRO A 936 -13.66 23.59 27.32
CA PRO A 936 -14.80 22.86 27.89
C PRO A 936 -14.42 21.53 28.57
N LYS A 937 -15.06 21.24 29.70
CA LYS A 937 -14.90 20.01 30.48
C LYS A 937 -15.39 18.80 29.69
N GLN A 938 -14.61 17.74 29.62
CA GLN A 938 -14.98 16.56 28.84
C GLN A 938 -15.92 15.67 29.66
N ARG A 939 -16.96 15.16 28.98
CA ARG A 939 -17.94 14.23 29.56
C ARG A 939 -18.20 13.03 28.66
N PRO A 940 -18.50 11.86 29.23
CA PRO A 940 -19.07 10.74 28.49
C PRO A 940 -20.45 11.10 27.92
N ALA A 941 -21.09 10.16 27.24
CA ALA A 941 -22.46 10.36 26.76
C ALA A 941 -23.47 10.42 27.92
N PRO A 942 -24.49 11.30 27.88
CA PRO A 942 -25.60 11.27 28.83
C PRO A 942 -26.41 9.99 28.69
N THR A 943 -26.78 9.39 29.82
CA THR A 943 -27.71 8.25 29.91
C THR A 943 -29.11 8.70 30.29
N ARG A 944 -29.22 9.73 31.14
CA ARG A 944 -30.51 10.24 31.65
C ARG A 944 -30.39 11.70 32.10
N PHE A 945 -31.46 12.46 31.87
CA PHE A 945 -31.69 13.77 32.46
C PHE A 945 -32.72 13.64 33.60
N ASP A 946 -32.52 14.36 34.71
CA ASP A 946 -33.46 14.34 35.83
C ASP A 946 -34.23 15.67 35.94
N ALA A 947 -35.51 15.63 35.58
CA ALA A 947 -36.40 16.79 35.64
C ALA A 947 -36.68 17.29 37.06
N LYS A 948 -36.48 16.46 38.10
CA LYS A 948 -36.71 16.84 39.51
C LYS A 948 -35.45 17.38 40.20
N GLY A 949 -34.27 16.98 39.76
CA GLY A 949 -32.98 17.49 40.26
C GLY A 949 -32.69 18.90 39.75
N ASP A 950 -31.82 19.63 40.46
CA ASP A 950 -31.36 20.95 40.02
C ASP A 950 -30.36 20.81 38.87
N GLY A 951 -30.80 21.08 37.63
CA GLY A 951 -29.99 20.97 36.41
C GLY A 951 -29.29 19.61 36.22
N LYS A 952 -29.80 18.53 36.82
CA LYS A 952 -29.06 17.27 37.02
C LYS A 952 -29.02 16.38 35.77
N VAL A 953 -27.82 15.95 35.39
CA VAL A 953 -27.55 15.07 34.25
C VAL A 953 -26.67 13.90 34.69
N ILE A 954 -26.98 12.69 34.19
CA ILE A 954 -26.29 11.43 34.51
C ILE A 954 -25.63 10.90 33.23
N TYR A 955 -24.38 10.44 33.33
CA TYR A 955 -23.57 9.97 32.18
C TYR A 955 -23.35 8.44 32.17
N THR A 956 -22.71 7.91 31.12
CA THR A 956 -22.47 6.45 30.97
C THR A 956 -21.47 5.85 31.95
N ASP A 957 -20.59 6.66 32.55
CA ASP A 957 -19.66 6.26 33.60
C ASP A 957 -20.30 6.28 35.02
N GLY A 958 -21.58 6.64 35.11
CA GLY A 958 -22.28 6.85 36.39
C GLY A 958 -21.99 8.19 37.06
N SER A 959 -21.17 9.06 36.45
CA SER A 959 -20.94 10.42 36.96
C SER A 959 -22.16 11.31 36.77
N ILE A 960 -22.20 12.39 37.55
CA ILE A 960 -23.32 13.33 37.62
C ILE A 960 -22.74 14.76 37.63
N ASP A 961 -23.38 15.67 36.89
CA ASP A 961 -23.25 17.12 37.06
C ASP A 961 -24.63 17.71 37.41
N GLU A 962 -24.62 18.86 38.10
CA GLU A 962 -25.81 19.55 38.61
C GLU A 962 -25.73 21.06 38.31
N GLY A 963 -26.89 21.72 38.26
CA GLY A 963 -27.04 23.13 37.91
C GLY A 963 -26.76 23.46 36.43
N ILE A 964 -26.90 22.52 35.50
CA ILE A 964 -26.82 22.80 34.06
C ILE A 964 -28.07 23.60 33.63
N ASP A 965 -27.85 24.73 32.95
CA ASP A 965 -28.92 25.62 32.47
C ASP A 965 -29.35 25.28 31.03
N VAL A 966 -28.37 24.97 30.16
CA VAL A 966 -28.59 24.82 28.72
C VAL A 966 -28.02 23.51 28.19
N VAL A 967 -28.76 22.81 27.34
CA VAL A 967 -28.30 21.64 26.58
C VAL A 967 -28.38 21.94 25.09
N ILE A 968 -27.23 21.90 24.41
CA ILE A 968 -27.14 22.03 22.95
C ILE A 968 -26.83 20.67 22.34
N LEU A 969 -27.79 20.13 21.61
CA LEU A 969 -27.68 18.91 20.86
C LEU A 969 -26.92 19.21 19.55
N ALA A 970 -25.70 18.70 19.41
CA ALA A 970 -24.91 18.72 18.19
C ALA A 970 -24.89 17.31 17.56
N THR A 971 -26.07 16.68 17.52
CA THR A 971 -26.26 15.25 17.27
C THR A 971 -26.46 14.87 15.80
N GLY A 972 -26.55 15.86 14.92
CA GLY A 972 -26.60 15.68 13.47
C GLY A 972 -28.00 15.88 12.89
N TYR A 973 -28.23 15.33 11.71
CA TYR A 973 -29.44 15.57 10.93
C TYR A 973 -30.03 14.27 10.42
N GLU A 974 -31.34 14.26 10.20
CA GLU A 974 -32.03 13.17 9.53
C GLU A 974 -32.00 13.37 8.01
N LEU A 975 -31.73 12.30 7.27
CA LEU A 975 -31.90 12.25 5.82
C LEU A 975 -33.38 12.38 5.48
N SER A 976 -33.79 13.59 5.09
CA SER A 976 -35.18 13.92 4.78
C SER A 976 -35.33 14.43 3.35
N VAL A 977 -36.19 13.76 2.58
CA VAL A 977 -36.58 14.16 1.21
C VAL A 977 -38.12 14.17 1.16
N PRO A 978 -38.78 15.10 1.87
CA PRO A 978 -40.21 15.02 2.18
C PRO A 978 -41.12 15.20 0.96
N PHE A 979 -40.59 15.72 -0.15
CA PHE A 979 -41.34 15.90 -1.40
C PHE A 979 -41.37 14.63 -2.27
N LEU A 980 -40.50 13.63 -2.04
CA LEU A 980 -40.37 12.46 -2.90
C LEU A 980 -41.37 11.36 -2.52
N SER A 981 -42.49 11.27 -3.24
CA SER A 981 -43.60 10.36 -2.90
C SER A 981 -43.26 8.86 -2.98
N GLN A 982 -42.27 8.47 -3.78
CA GLN A 982 -41.81 7.07 -3.92
C GLN A 982 -40.89 6.62 -2.78
N LEU A 983 -40.49 7.53 -1.87
CA LEU A 983 -39.58 7.22 -0.78
C LEU A 983 -40.36 6.88 0.50
N ILE A 984 -40.54 5.59 0.75
CA ILE A 984 -41.37 5.11 1.87
C ILE A 984 -40.60 5.25 3.19
N ALA A 985 -41.23 5.87 4.18
CA ALA A 985 -40.66 5.99 5.53
C ALA A 985 -40.64 4.63 6.25
N GLN A 986 -39.50 4.28 6.85
CA GLN A 986 -39.30 2.99 7.51
C GLN A 986 -38.72 3.17 8.93
N PRO A 987 -39.39 2.71 10.00
CA PRO A 987 -38.97 3.01 11.38
C PRO A 987 -37.59 2.49 11.80
N GLN A 988 -37.08 1.45 11.16
CA GLN A 988 -35.72 0.93 11.40
C GLN A 988 -35.02 0.61 10.08
N PRO A 989 -33.68 0.76 10.01
CA PRO A 989 -32.91 0.33 8.84
C PRO A 989 -33.05 -1.17 8.61
N THR A 990 -33.43 -1.56 7.40
CA THR A 990 -33.43 -2.96 6.99
C THR A 990 -32.10 -3.37 6.39
N THR A 991 -31.73 -4.64 6.56
CA THR A 991 -30.53 -5.21 5.93
C THR A 991 -30.75 -6.51 5.14
N PRO A 992 -31.95 -6.87 4.62
CA PRO A 992 -32.15 -8.14 3.93
C PRO A 992 -31.18 -8.30 2.76
N ASP A 993 -30.76 -9.54 2.53
CA ASP A 993 -29.90 -9.90 1.38
C ASP A 993 -30.71 -9.91 0.06
N GLU A 994 -32.05 -9.86 0.19
CA GLU A 994 -33.05 -9.56 -0.82
C GLU A 994 -33.31 -8.05 -0.92
N PHE A 995 -33.52 -7.55 -2.13
CA PHE A 995 -33.80 -6.13 -2.38
C PHE A 995 -35.29 -5.85 -2.17
N PRO A 996 -35.67 -4.78 -1.45
CA PRO A 996 -37.06 -4.38 -1.37
C PRO A 996 -37.52 -3.83 -2.73
N PRO A 997 -38.80 -4.00 -3.09
CA PRO A 997 -39.32 -3.52 -4.38
C PRO A 997 -39.29 -1.99 -4.48
N HIS A 998 -39.45 -1.30 -3.34
CA HIS A 998 -39.55 0.15 -3.22
C HIS A 998 -38.32 0.76 -2.53
N LEU A 999 -38.09 2.07 -2.73
CA LEU A 999 -37.10 2.83 -1.96
C LEU A 999 -37.59 3.09 -0.53
N TRP A 1000 -36.70 2.84 0.44
CA TRP A 1000 -36.93 3.08 1.86
C TRP A 1000 -36.03 4.17 2.42
N ASN A 1001 -36.57 4.97 3.35
CA ASN A 1001 -35.83 5.96 4.13
C ASN A 1001 -36.05 5.72 5.62
N SER A 1002 -34.96 5.48 6.34
CA SER A 1002 -34.98 5.25 7.79
C SER A 1002 -34.62 6.48 8.63
N GLY A 1003 -34.57 7.67 8.02
CA GLY A 1003 -33.97 8.89 8.58
C GLY A 1003 -32.45 8.86 8.74
N ALA A 1004 -31.83 7.67 8.77
CA ALA A 1004 -30.38 7.45 8.88
C ALA A 1004 -29.73 7.05 7.54
N HIS A 1005 -30.48 6.48 6.61
CA HIS A 1005 -30.03 6.14 5.26
C HIS A 1005 -31.21 6.01 4.28
N ILE A 1006 -30.88 6.00 2.98
CA ILE A 1006 -31.80 5.69 1.88
C ILE A 1006 -31.29 4.40 1.23
N TYR A 1007 -32.17 3.42 1.03
CA TYR A 1007 -31.84 2.08 0.56
C TYR A 1007 -32.96 1.52 -0.33
N PRO A 1008 -32.65 0.69 -1.34
CA PRO A 1008 -31.33 0.38 -1.88
C PRO A 1008 -30.87 1.40 -2.93
N LEU A 1009 -29.60 1.82 -2.85
CA LEU A 1009 -28.98 2.72 -3.82
C LEU A 1009 -27.66 2.13 -4.34
N ALA A 1010 -27.53 2.01 -5.66
CA ALA A 1010 -26.27 1.73 -6.33
C ALA A 1010 -25.32 2.91 -6.14
N GLN A 1011 -24.11 2.64 -5.63
CA GLN A 1011 -23.04 3.63 -5.45
C GLN A 1011 -23.47 4.91 -4.71
N HIS A 1012 -24.50 4.86 -3.85
CA HIS A 1012 -25.14 6.01 -3.19
C HIS A 1012 -25.86 7.03 -4.11
N ILE A 1013 -26.07 6.73 -5.39
CA ILE A 1013 -26.62 7.67 -6.39
C ILE A 1013 -27.95 7.19 -6.97
N LEU A 1014 -28.00 5.98 -7.53
CA LEU A 1014 -29.10 5.53 -8.39
C LEU A 1014 -29.96 4.47 -7.68
N PRO A 1015 -31.29 4.45 -7.88
CA PRO A 1015 -32.17 3.49 -7.22
C PRO A 1015 -32.02 2.07 -7.78
N ILE A 1016 -32.18 1.07 -6.90
CA ILE A 1016 -32.32 -0.34 -7.28
C ILE A 1016 -33.71 -0.84 -6.83
N SER A 1017 -34.75 -0.41 -7.52
CA SER A 1017 -36.16 -0.66 -7.18
C SER A 1017 -36.92 -1.09 -8.42
N ASP A 1018 -38.01 -1.84 -8.24
CA ASP A 1018 -38.82 -2.34 -9.35
C ASP A 1018 -39.76 -1.25 -9.92
N ASP A 1019 -40.17 -0.25 -9.11
CA ASP A 1019 -41.09 0.82 -9.57
C ASP A 1019 -40.37 1.96 -10.32
N LEU A 1020 -39.07 2.16 -10.06
CA LEU A 1020 -38.28 3.25 -10.62
C LEU A 1020 -37.12 2.69 -11.44
N PRO A 1021 -37.07 2.92 -12.78
CA PRO A 1021 -35.90 2.54 -13.55
C PRO A 1021 -34.70 3.37 -13.09
N PRO A 1022 -33.47 2.80 -13.03
CA PRO A 1022 -32.28 3.52 -12.57
C PRO A 1022 -31.96 4.80 -13.33
N SER A 1023 -32.44 4.93 -14.56
CA SER A 1023 -32.31 6.14 -15.38
C SER A 1023 -33.34 7.23 -15.06
N SER A 1024 -34.27 7.05 -14.12
CA SER A 1024 -35.29 8.07 -13.77
C SER A 1024 -34.86 9.03 -12.67
N LEU A 1025 -34.07 8.57 -11.70
CA LEU A 1025 -33.80 9.28 -10.44
C LEU A 1025 -32.33 9.18 -10.06
N ALA A 1026 -31.74 10.28 -9.59
CA ALA A 1026 -30.42 10.29 -8.98
C ALA A 1026 -30.40 11.13 -7.70
N PHE A 1027 -29.68 10.65 -6.68
CA PHE A 1027 -29.36 11.39 -5.47
C PHE A 1027 -27.90 11.87 -5.53
N ILE A 1028 -27.67 13.15 -5.19
CA ILE A 1028 -26.32 13.75 -5.21
C ILE A 1028 -26.03 14.39 -3.85
N GLY A 1029 -24.84 14.13 -3.30
CA GLY A 1029 -24.44 14.68 -1.99
C GLY A 1029 -24.99 13.92 -0.77
N LEU A 1030 -25.30 12.63 -0.91
CA LEU A 1030 -25.61 11.75 0.24
C LEU A 1030 -24.38 11.34 1.07
N PRO A 1031 -23.19 11.07 0.50
CA PRO A 1031 -22.04 10.63 1.29
C PRO A 1031 -21.56 11.66 2.31
N ASN A 1032 -21.12 11.19 3.49
CA ASN A 1032 -20.60 12.01 4.57
C ASN A 1032 -19.18 11.58 5.00
N HIS A 1033 -18.47 12.47 5.71
CA HIS A 1033 -17.01 12.43 5.98
C HIS A 1033 -16.11 12.59 4.73
N VAL A 1034 -16.66 13.18 3.68
CA VAL A 1034 -16.03 13.41 2.37
C VAL A 1034 -15.78 14.90 2.09
N VAL A 1035 -14.99 15.17 1.04
CA VAL A 1035 -14.81 16.47 0.39
C VAL A 1035 -15.98 16.68 -0.60
N PRO A 1036 -16.97 17.54 -0.30
CA PRO A 1036 -18.29 17.42 -0.91
C PRO A 1036 -18.38 17.91 -2.36
N PHE A 1037 -17.77 19.05 -2.70
CA PHE A 1037 -17.97 19.69 -4.02
C PHE A 1037 -17.40 18.84 -5.19
N PRO A 1038 -16.11 18.45 -5.19
CA PRO A 1038 -15.54 17.62 -6.26
C PRO A 1038 -16.14 16.21 -6.29
N LEU A 1039 -16.70 15.71 -5.18
CA LEU A 1039 -17.45 14.45 -5.18
C LEU A 1039 -18.83 14.61 -5.84
N CYS A 1040 -19.51 15.73 -5.63
CA CYS A 1040 -20.79 16.01 -6.29
C CYS A 1040 -20.64 16.09 -7.82
N GLU A 1041 -19.52 16.64 -8.34
CA GLU A 1041 -19.22 16.62 -9.78
C GLU A 1041 -19.10 15.17 -10.31
N ALA A 1042 -18.42 14.29 -9.57
CA ALA A 1042 -18.29 12.88 -9.94
C ALA A 1042 -19.64 12.13 -9.89
N GLN A 1043 -20.45 12.34 -8.85
CA GLN A 1043 -21.79 11.75 -8.75
C GLN A 1043 -22.74 12.26 -9.86
N ALA A 1044 -22.68 13.56 -10.18
CA ALA A 1044 -23.41 14.15 -11.29
C ALA A 1044 -23.01 13.55 -12.64
N ALA A 1045 -21.71 13.31 -12.87
CA ALA A 1045 -21.22 12.74 -14.12
C ALA A 1045 -21.77 11.33 -14.36
N VAL A 1046 -21.87 10.50 -13.31
CA VAL A 1046 -22.52 9.18 -13.38
C VAL A 1046 -24.02 9.32 -13.64
N ALA A 1047 -24.72 10.22 -12.96
CA ALA A 1047 -26.15 10.46 -13.18
C ALA A 1047 -26.46 10.87 -14.63
N VAL A 1048 -25.76 11.88 -15.17
CA VAL A 1048 -25.93 12.34 -16.57
C VAL A 1048 -25.59 11.20 -17.55
N ARG A 1049 -24.53 10.44 -17.30
CA ARG A 1049 -24.13 9.30 -18.15
C ARG A 1049 -25.21 8.22 -18.23
N VAL A 1050 -25.81 7.84 -17.10
CA VAL A 1050 -26.86 6.81 -17.04
C VAL A 1050 -28.19 7.31 -17.58
N PHE A 1051 -28.54 8.59 -17.35
CA PHE A 1051 -29.74 9.18 -17.96
C PHE A 1051 -29.63 9.20 -19.50
N ALA A 1052 -28.48 9.61 -20.04
CA ALA A 1052 -28.21 9.67 -21.47
C ALA A 1052 -28.10 8.27 -22.12
N ASN A 1053 -27.49 7.30 -21.44
CA ASN A 1053 -27.36 5.92 -21.92
C ASN A 1053 -27.66 4.89 -20.82
N PRO A 1054 -28.94 4.52 -20.61
CA PRO A 1054 -29.35 3.57 -19.58
C PRO A 1054 -28.68 2.19 -19.68
N GLN A 1055 -28.29 1.77 -20.90
CA GLN A 1055 -27.64 0.48 -21.14
C GLN A 1055 -26.22 0.39 -20.53
N THR A 1056 -25.64 1.52 -20.10
CA THR A 1056 -24.35 1.52 -19.38
C THR A 1056 -24.48 1.03 -17.93
N PHE A 1057 -25.68 1.07 -17.35
CA PHE A 1057 -25.93 0.72 -15.97
C PHE A 1057 -26.40 -0.74 -15.84
N LYS A 1058 -25.57 -1.59 -15.24
CA LYS A 1058 -25.85 -3.02 -15.07
C LYS A 1058 -26.37 -3.30 -13.66
N ILE A 1059 -27.69 -3.42 -13.54
CA ILE A 1059 -28.39 -3.59 -12.25
C ILE A 1059 -27.79 -4.73 -11.40
N GLU A 1060 -27.49 -5.89 -11.99
CA GLU A 1060 -26.98 -7.04 -11.21
C GLU A 1060 -25.54 -6.85 -10.69
N GLU A 1061 -24.64 -6.19 -11.44
CA GLU A 1061 -23.29 -5.87 -10.93
C GLU A 1061 -23.38 -4.90 -9.72
N GLU A 1062 -24.34 -3.97 -9.74
CA GLU A 1062 -24.54 -2.99 -8.68
C GLU A 1062 -25.26 -3.56 -7.46
N LYS A 1063 -26.18 -4.54 -7.66
CA LYS A 1063 -26.76 -5.32 -6.56
C LYS A 1063 -25.68 -6.05 -5.76
N ASP A 1064 -24.70 -6.65 -6.42
CA ASP A 1064 -23.59 -7.32 -5.74
C ASP A 1064 -22.70 -6.36 -4.94
N TRP A 1065 -22.47 -5.14 -5.44
CA TRP A 1065 -21.81 -4.08 -4.67
C TRP A 1065 -22.61 -3.69 -3.41
N VAL A 1066 -23.93 -3.51 -3.52
CA VAL A 1066 -24.81 -3.20 -2.37
C VAL A 1066 -24.79 -4.34 -1.33
N ARG A 1067 -24.88 -5.61 -1.76
CA ARG A 1067 -24.77 -6.79 -0.89
C ARG A 1067 -23.42 -6.83 -0.16
N ALA A 1068 -22.32 -6.60 -0.88
CA ALA A 1068 -20.97 -6.60 -0.31
C ALA A 1068 -20.80 -5.50 0.76
N ARG A 1069 -21.29 -4.28 0.50
CA ARG A 1069 -21.27 -3.17 1.46
C ARG A 1069 -22.12 -3.48 2.70
N ASN A 1070 -23.33 -4.01 2.51
CA ASN A 1070 -24.22 -4.40 3.60
C ASN A 1070 -23.57 -5.46 4.52
N LYS A 1071 -22.97 -6.51 3.93
CA LYS A 1071 -22.23 -7.53 4.69
C LYS A 1071 -21.09 -6.92 5.50
N HIS A 1072 -20.27 -6.07 4.90
CA HIS A 1072 -19.15 -5.43 5.61
C HIS A 1072 -19.61 -4.56 6.79
N LEU A 1073 -20.64 -3.73 6.60
CA LEU A 1073 -21.17 -2.87 7.65
C LEU A 1073 -21.83 -3.68 8.79
N ARG A 1074 -22.47 -4.81 8.48
CA ARG A 1074 -22.96 -5.77 9.47
C ARG A 1074 -21.83 -6.35 10.32
N ASP A 1075 -20.69 -6.70 9.72
CA ASP A 1075 -19.54 -7.23 10.46
C ASP A 1075 -18.88 -6.18 11.37
N ILE A 1076 -18.85 -4.90 10.97
CA ILE A 1076 -18.49 -3.78 11.86
C ILE A 1076 -19.50 -3.65 13.00
N ALA A 1077 -20.80 -3.65 12.70
CA ALA A 1077 -21.86 -3.48 13.70
C ALA A 1077 -21.90 -4.61 14.74
N ARG A 1078 -21.58 -5.85 14.33
CA ARG A 1078 -21.38 -7.01 15.23
C ARG A 1078 -20.24 -6.78 16.23
N ARG A 1079 -19.10 -6.26 15.77
CA ARG A 1079 -17.90 -5.99 16.60
C ARG A 1079 -18.13 -4.83 17.58
N ALA A 1080 -18.94 -3.83 17.22
CA ALA A 1080 -19.18 -2.65 18.05
C ALA A 1080 -20.13 -2.89 19.24
N GLY A 1081 -21.03 -3.88 19.14
CA GLY A 1081 -22.06 -4.15 20.15
C GLY A 1081 -23.24 -3.16 20.11
N GLY A 1082 -24.43 -3.63 20.50
CA GLY A 1082 -25.68 -2.85 20.49
C GLY A 1082 -26.55 -3.05 19.25
N ASP A 1083 -27.39 -2.06 18.95
CA ASP A 1083 -28.34 -2.07 17.83
C ASP A 1083 -27.61 -2.08 16.48
N GLN A 1084 -27.54 -3.27 15.87
CA GLN A 1084 -26.82 -3.50 14.62
C GLN A 1084 -27.47 -2.77 13.44
N LEU A 1085 -28.81 -2.74 13.36
CA LEU A 1085 -29.54 -2.14 12.25
C LEU A 1085 -29.32 -0.63 12.20
N ARG A 1086 -29.52 0.05 13.34
CA ARG A 1086 -29.28 1.51 13.46
C ARG A 1086 -27.82 1.89 13.25
N THR A 1087 -26.89 0.99 13.58
CA THR A 1087 -25.45 1.18 13.32
C THR A 1087 -25.14 1.06 11.82
N VAL A 1088 -25.66 0.04 11.13
CA VAL A 1088 -25.51 -0.11 9.67
C VAL A 1088 -26.09 1.10 8.93
N GLY A 1089 -27.31 1.53 9.27
CA GLY A 1089 -27.93 2.71 8.67
C GLY A 1089 -27.06 3.97 8.79
N ARG A 1090 -26.57 4.29 10.00
CA ARG A 1090 -25.69 5.45 10.22
C ARG A 1090 -24.35 5.38 9.49
N LEU A 1091 -23.82 4.18 9.25
CA LEU A 1091 -22.57 3.99 8.49
C LEU A 1091 -22.81 3.86 6.99
N TRP A 1092 -24.05 3.71 6.53
CA TRP A 1092 -24.38 3.37 5.14
C TRP A 1092 -23.76 4.35 4.15
N HIS A 1093 -23.99 5.65 4.32
CA HIS A 1093 -23.44 6.71 3.47
C HIS A 1093 -22.08 7.27 3.95
N ARG A 1094 -21.43 6.63 4.93
CA ARG A 1094 -20.14 7.11 5.45
C ARG A 1094 -18.98 6.61 4.60
N ILE A 1095 -18.14 7.53 4.13
CA ILE A 1095 -16.89 7.22 3.42
C ILE A 1095 -15.78 8.08 4.06
N SER A 1096 -14.72 7.44 4.57
CA SER A 1096 -13.74 8.09 5.43
C SER A 1096 -12.30 7.92 4.93
N GLY A 1097 -11.44 8.88 5.27
CA GLY A 1097 -10.02 8.86 4.88
C GLY A 1097 -9.84 9.00 3.38
N ALA A 1098 -8.87 8.29 2.81
CA ALA A 1098 -8.55 8.34 1.38
C ALA A 1098 -9.53 7.57 0.48
N ALA A 1099 -10.31 6.63 1.03
CA ALA A 1099 -11.23 5.79 0.24
C ALA A 1099 -12.28 6.60 -0.55
N GLN A 1100 -12.54 7.84 -0.15
CA GLN A 1100 -13.39 8.78 -0.89
C GLN A 1100 -12.81 9.18 -2.25
N PHE A 1101 -11.48 9.28 -2.37
CA PHE A 1101 -10.80 9.71 -3.59
C PHE A 1101 -10.79 8.57 -4.60
N GLU A 1102 -10.57 7.33 -4.14
CA GLU A 1102 -10.74 6.14 -4.99
C GLU A 1102 -12.20 5.98 -5.46
N TYR A 1103 -13.18 6.11 -4.57
CA TYR A 1103 -14.61 6.10 -4.94
C TYR A 1103 -14.94 7.21 -5.96
N ARG A 1104 -14.45 8.43 -5.73
CA ARG A 1104 -14.64 9.57 -6.65
C ARG A 1104 -14.02 9.32 -8.02
N ASP A 1105 -12.80 8.80 -8.07
CA ASP A 1105 -12.10 8.47 -9.30
C ASP A 1105 -12.79 7.32 -10.06
N ASP A 1106 -13.32 6.31 -9.36
CA ASP A 1106 -14.07 5.20 -9.97
C ASP A 1106 -15.39 5.69 -10.60
N LEU A 1107 -16.10 6.63 -9.95
CA LEU A 1107 -17.26 7.32 -10.53
C LEU A 1107 -16.88 8.07 -11.83
N LEU A 1108 -15.77 8.80 -11.81
CA LEU A 1108 -15.29 9.56 -12.97
C LEU A 1108 -14.84 8.65 -14.12
N ARG A 1109 -14.18 7.53 -13.82
CA ARG A 1109 -13.84 6.48 -14.79
C ARG A 1109 -15.10 5.87 -15.42
N PHE A 1110 -16.14 5.58 -14.62
CA PHE A 1110 -17.42 5.10 -15.13
C PHE A 1110 -18.11 6.13 -16.05
N ALA A 1111 -18.09 7.40 -15.67
CA ALA A 1111 -18.64 8.49 -16.49
C ALA A 1111 -17.81 8.77 -17.77
N GLY A 1112 -16.55 8.31 -17.83
CA GLY A 1112 -15.63 8.53 -18.94
C GLY A 1112 -14.80 9.83 -18.84
N ILE A 1113 -14.80 10.49 -17.68
CA ILE A 1113 -14.15 11.79 -17.49
C ILE A 1113 -12.75 11.60 -16.89
N LYS A 1114 -11.70 11.68 -17.72
CA LYS A 1114 -10.31 11.57 -17.28
C LYS A 1114 -9.73 12.87 -16.68
N LYS A 1115 -10.26 14.05 -17.05
CA LYS A 1115 -9.70 15.37 -16.68
C LYS A 1115 -9.92 15.79 -15.21
N TRP A 1116 -10.77 15.08 -14.47
CA TRP A 1116 -11.13 15.40 -13.08
C TRP A 1116 -10.66 14.34 -12.08
N LEU A 1117 -9.73 13.47 -12.46
CA LEU A 1117 -9.14 12.50 -11.53
C LEU A 1117 -8.37 13.22 -10.42
N THR A 1118 -8.24 12.56 -9.26
CA THR A 1118 -7.63 13.16 -8.07
C THR A 1118 -6.10 13.28 -8.22
N ASP A 1119 -5.56 14.47 -7.93
CA ASP A 1119 -4.12 14.69 -7.85
C ASP A 1119 -3.53 14.02 -6.59
N ASP A 1120 -2.39 13.32 -6.69
CA ASP A 1120 -1.81 12.52 -5.59
C ASP A 1120 -1.60 13.33 -4.30
N TRP A 1121 -1.23 14.62 -4.40
CA TRP A 1121 -1.00 15.50 -3.25
C TRP A 1121 -2.26 15.85 -2.45
N LEU A 1122 -3.46 15.80 -3.06
CA LEU A 1122 -4.72 16.13 -2.38
C LEU A 1122 -5.01 15.16 -1.23
N THR A 1123 -4.66 13.88 -1.42
CA THR A 1123 -4.86 12.84 -0.41
C THR A 1123 -3.98 13.08 0.81
N GLU A 1124 -2.68 13.37 0.61
CA GLU A 1124 -1.74 13.67 1.70
C GLU A 1124 -2.18 14.92 2.49
N MET A 1125 -2.57 15.98 1.79
CA MET A 1125 -2.99 17.23 2.43
C MET A 1125 -4.33 17.10 3.14
N TYR A 1126 -5.24 16.26 2.65
CA TYR A 1126 -6.49 15.95 3.35
C TYR A 1126 -6.25 15.19 4.67
N GLU A 1127 -5.27 14.29 4.73
CA GLU A 1127 -4.90 13.64 6.00
C GLU A 1127 -4.32 14.64 6.99
N LYS A 1128 -3.49 15.58 6.52
CA LYS A 1128 -2.83 16.61 7.35
C LYS A 1128 -3.69 17.84 7.69
N LYS A 1129 -4.97 17.87 7.31
CA LYS A 1129 -5.86 19.05 7.44
C LYS A 1129 -6.00 19.64 8.86
N LEU A 1130 -5.85 18.85 9.91
CA LEU A 1130 -5.94 19.34 11.30
C LEU A 1130 -4.72 20.20 11.66
N VAL A 1131 -3.52 19.67 11.40
CA VAL A 1131 -2.23 20.40 11.55
C VAL A 1131 -2.22 21.65 10.69
N LEU A 1132 -2.71 21.55 9.44
CA LEU A 1132 -2.86 22.71 8.55
C LEU A 1132 -3.81 23.78 9.12
N ARG A 1133 -4.90 23.40 9.79
CA ARG A 1133 -5.86 24.34 10.41
C ARG A 1133 -5.26 25.00 11.65
N GLU A 1134 -4.50 24.26 12.44
CA GLU A 1134 -3.79 24.79 13.62
C GLU A 1134 -2.74 25.83 13.24
N GLU A 1135 -1.79 25.47 12.36
CA GLU A 1135 -0.76 26.40 11.87
C GLU A 1135 -1.34 27.59 11.10
N TRP A 1136 -2.43 27.39 10.34
CA TRP A 1136 -3.15 28.50 9.71
C TRP A 1136 -3.78 29.44 10.74
N THR A 1137 -4.38 28.91 11.80
CA THR A 1137 -5.00 29.73 12.86
C THR A 1137 -3.97 30.62 13.54
N ASP A 1138 -2.77 30.08 13.80
CA ASP A 1138 -1.66 30.86 14.36
C ASP A 1138 -1.08 31.87 13.37
N ALA A 1139 -0.89 31.51 12.09
CA ALA A 1139 -0.43 32.44 11.06
C ALA A 1139 -1.44 33.56 10.79
N ALA A 1140 -2.75 33.28 10.86
CA ALA A 1140 -3.79 34.29 10.76
C ALA A 1140 -3.78 35.24 11.97
N ARG A 1141 -3.56 34.71 13.19
CA ARG A 1141 -3.42 35.53 14.41
C ARG A 1141 -2.16 36.40 14.42
N SER A 1142 -1.06 35.97 13.81
CA SER A 1142 0.18 36.76 13.70
C SER A 1142 0.17 37.78 12.54
N GLY A 1143 -0.87 37.78 11.70
CA GLY A 1143 -0.95 38.60 10.48
C GLY A 1143 -0.15 38.04 9.28
N GLU A 1144 0.61 36.96 9.47
CA GLU A 1144 1.40 36.31 8.41
C GLU A 1144 0.51 35.55 7.38
N GLY A 1145 -0.74 35.27 7.74
CA GLY A 1145 -1.69 34.51 6.93
C GLY A 1145 -1.97 35.13 5.55
N GLU A 1146 -2.16 36.44 5.47
CA GLU A 1146 -2.42 37.15 4.20
C GLU A 1146 -1.23 37.06 3.24
N ASP A 1147 -0.02 37.24 3.78
CA ASP A 1147 1.24 37.14 3.03
C ASP A 1147 1.50 35.73 2.47
N LEU A 1148 0.95 34.69 3.10
CA LEU A 1148 1.03 33.32 2.61
C LEU A 1148 0.12 33.07 1.39
N VAL A 1149 -1.06 33.68 1.32
CA VAL A 1149 -2.10 33.36 0.31
C VAL A 1149 -2.24 34.37 -0.84
N LYS A 1150 -1.70 35.60 -0.71
CA LYS A 1150 -1.83 36.68 -1.72
C LYS A 1150 -1.39 36.29 -3.14
N ASP A 1151 -0.34 35.46 -3.25
CA ASP A 1151 0.23 35.03 -4.52
C ASP A 1151 -0.30 33.66 -5.00
N ALA A 1152 -1.19 33.01 -4.23
CA ALA A 1152 -1.70 31.67 -4.55
C ALA A 1152 -2.81 31.72 -5.61
N ARG A 1153 -2.45 31.45 -6.88
CA ARG A 1153 -3.38 31.50 -8.02
C ARG A 1153 -3.67 30.15 -8.64
N THR A 1154 -2.68 29.27 -8.70
CA THR A 1154 -2.79 27.92 -9.28
C THR A 1154 -2.86 26.84 -8.20
N LYS A 1155 -3.26 25.62 -8.57
CA LYS A 1155 -3.19 24.44 -7.67
C LYS A 1155 -1.77 24.28 -7.09
N ASP A 1156 -0.73 24.49 -7.89
CA ASP A 1156 0.67 24.35 -7.48
C ASP A 1156 1.09 25.43 -6.47
N ASP A 1157 0.60 26.66 -6.63
CA ASP A 1157 0.87 27.73 -5.65
C ASP A 1157 0.20 27.42 -4.32
N TRP A 1158 -1.06 26.95 -4.34
CA TRP A 1158 -1.76 26.49 -3.14
C TRP A 1158 -1.06 25.29 -2.48
N TYR A 1159 -0.56 24.33 -3.26
CA TYR A 1159 0.26 23.23 -2.75
C TYR A 1159 1.53 23.73 -2.05
N ARG A 1160 2.21 24.76 -2.60
CA ARG A 1160 3.35 25.42 -1.93
C ARG A 1160 2.96 26.11 -0.62
N VAL A 1161 1.77 26.73 -0.53
CA VAL A 1161 1.26 27.31 0.73
C VAL A 1161 1.07 26.22 1.79
N LEU A 1162 0.45 25.10 1.41
CA LEU A 1162 0.27 23.96 2.33
C LEU A 1162 1.62 23.39 2.80
N LEU A 1163 2.60 23.22 1.91
CA LEU A 1163 3.94 22.78 2.28
C LEU A 1163 4.66 23.74 3.24
N LYS A 1164 4.50 25.06 3.07
CA LYS A 1164 5.06 26.07 4.00
C LYS A 1164 4.47 25.92 5.41
N LEU A 1165 3.16 25.67 5.53
CA LEU A 1165 2.51 25.47 6.82
C LEU A 1165 2.97 24.15 7.49
N LEU A 1166 3.17 23.08 6.73
CA LEU A 1166 3.70 21.82 7.28
C LEU A 1166 5.16 21.94 7.73
N ASP A 1167 6.01 22.64 6.97
CA ASP A 1167 7.39 22.93 7.38
C ASP A 1167 7.43 23.84 8.63
N ARG A 1168 6.48 24.78 8.78
CA ARG A 1168 6.30 25.55 10.02
C ARG A 1168 5.98 24.63 11.22
N ALA A 1169 5.04 23.70 11.06
CA ALA A 1169 4.73 22.69 12.09
C ALA A 1169 5.95 21.83 12.45
N GLU A 1170 6.70 21.34 11.46
CA GLU A 1170 7.90 20.53 11.69
C GLU A 1170 9.01 21.30 12.43
N ARG A 1171 9.23 22.58 12.08
CA ARG A 1171 10.20 23.44 12.78
C ARG A 1171 9.78 23.71 14.22
N ARG A 1172 8.51 24.05 14.44
CA ARG A 1172 7.94 24.25 15.78
C ARG A 1172 8.10 23.00 16.64
N ARG A 1173 7.81 21.83 16.07
CA ARG A 1173 8.00 20.53 16.73
C ARG A 1173 9.47 20.27 17.07
N LYS A 1174 10.41 20.48 16.15
CA LYS A 1174 11.86 20.31 16.41
C LYS A 1174 12.37 21.28 17.48
N ALA A 1175 11.94 22.54 17.45
CA ALA A 1175 12.29 23.52 18.47
C ALA A 1175 11.74 23.13 19.85
N ALA A 1176 10.53 22.56 19.92
CA ALA A 1176 9.98 21.99 21.15
C ALA A 1176 10.77 20.76 21.62
N GLU A 1177 11.17 19.85 20.72
CA GLU A 1177 12.01 18.69 21.02
C GLU A 1177 13.43 19.09 21.50
N GLU A 1178 13.97 20.24 21.04
CA GLU A 1178 15.28 20.78 21.48
C GLU A 1178 15.25 21.56 22.81
N HIS A 1179 14.08 22.01 23.30
CA HIS A 1179 13.96 22.86 24.50
C HIS A 1179 13.51 22.12 25.78
N VAL A 1180 13.42 20.78 25.77
CA VAL A 1180 13.05 20.01 26.97
C VAL A 1180 14.26 19.71 27.85
N GLU A 1181 14.60 20.65 28.74
CA GLU A 1181 15.16 20.28 30.04
C GLU A 1181 14.05 19.66 30.93
N PRO A 1182 14.39 18.82 31.92
CA PRO A 1182 13.41 18.07 32.71
C PRO A 1182 12.74 18.93 33.80
N ALA A 1183 11.87 19.84 33.38
CA ALA A 1183 10.85 20.47 34.22
C ALA A 1183 9.48 19.85 33.90
N GLY A 1184 8.73 19.49 34.94
CA GLY A 1184 7.55 18.64 34.80
C GLY A 1184 6.36 19.30 34.12
N THR A 1185 5.55 18.46 33.46
CA THR A 1185 4.12 18.65 33.21
C THR A 1185 3.71 19.90 32.44
N TYR A 1186 3.41 19.77 31.15
CA TYR A 1186 2.10 20.18 30.60
C TYR A 1186 1.84 19.44 29.29
N ALA A 1187 0.71 18.71 29.23
CA ALA A 1187 0.28 18.01 28.04
C ALA A 1187 -0.62 18.92 27.18
N VAL A 1188 -0.22 19.19 25.94
CA VAL A 1188 -1.15 19.67 24.90
C VAL A 1188 -0.78 19.03 23.55
N TYR A 1189 -1.81 18.78 22.74
CA TYR A 1189 -1.78 18.34 21.33
C TYR A 1189 -1.43 16.87 21.01
N LYS A 1190 -2.44 16.03 21.19
CA LYS A 1190 -2.81 14.97 20.24
C LYS A 1190 -4.32 15.08 19.95
N LEU A 1191 -4.71 15.42 18.72
CA LEU A 1191 -6.11 15.42 18.25
C LEU A 1191 -6.20 15.14 16.75
#